data_AF-A0A222P413-F1
#
_entry.id   AF-A0A222P413-F1
#
_cell.length_a   1.000
_cell.length_b   1.000
_cell.length_c   1.000
_cell.angle_alpha   90.00
_cell.angle_beta   90.00
_cell.angle_gamma   90.00
#
_symmetry.space_group_name_H-M   'P 1'
#
loop_
_entity.id
_entity.type
_entity.pdbx_description
1 polymer ?
#
loop_
_entity_poly.entity_id
_entity_poly.type
_entity_poly.pdbx_seq_one_letter_code
_entity_poly.pdbx_strand_id
1 'polypeptide(L)'
;MREFDSKTHSKQLQEGSADITRTDAIYIKHMSANVKGNGFGRALMRAVVTEALEQNKKIFLDASWSSHIFHLFMGMIPRNLEQSYVEMMYGIVGKSALQALKQCKTLEDCTRLTNRTRETLLFILEKEMPESENTLENIFNKREQLLELLKKRASFITYRFIPDLLDILEREITEKYPNTEGLYSVPMELSQEGQARWDEAIHKNIEFESFKGFEQLYPFMTEEQKERLNLILHYRPLVLTHLPLNFQDKHSPELIDEHKNVLLLELKNVFNDEKENSNPLVMELIKKITYKIENAAKTQQKLLEKSFQQTLQDINSIDSSFDKKVTKEAIQSHKVSLLSELDKIVKRAQNQVVFKHPEYARKFKDAIAEKRKEINNNADNRVISIEENFKMLVQQIAQIKIEFSQESMDALEAYRQELMKKLQEFEKEIEKISDKESYSEIIHKKQQEIESSYVARKKAIEVVSVIQQMEIDFTSCDNRDAIEAHKASLLAQLNEKVVTEKDQTLTQASLLQKTVSDRKQQIEESALARGKRVDSIEKSVKAIDTILATLQGKIGEVKQHHSKEALRRAKGLLTTLKESRDNYYENLLAKDDQDIPAGEVFLTSCKQAINEAKPVLIEDLGWGRYLHNLLKELANAVIKRVPFGNSLYFFKVSPAESASAVSEAEDALLNRQVPK
;
A
#
# COMPACT_ATOMS: atom_id res chain seq x y z
N MET A 1 0.19 -21.14 8.67
CA MET A 1 -1.22 -20.71 8.76
C MET A 1 -1.40 -19.90 10.03
N ARG A 2 -2.24 -18.86 10.03
CA ARG A 2 -2.54 -18.09 11.24
C ARG A 2 -3.66 -18.78 12.00
N GLU A 3 -3.52 -18.95 13.31
CA GLU A 3 -4.59 -19.44 14.17
C GLU A 3 -5.77 -18.46 14.12
N PHE A 4 -6.99 -19.00 14.19
CA PHE A 4 -8.20 -18.20 14.30
C PHE A 4 -8.31 -17.60 15.71
N ASP A 5 -8.49 -16.28 15.79
CA ASP A 5 -8.72 -15.56 17.04
C ASP A 5 -10.21 -15.21 17.18
N SER A 6 -10.90 -15.94 18.07
CA SER A 6 -12.33 -15.76 18.32
C SER A 6 -12.69 -14.38 18.90
N LYS A 7 -11.77 -13.74 19.66
CA LYS A 7 -11.99 -12.40 20.20
C LYS A 7 -11.95 -11.35 19.09
N THR A 8 -10.95 -11.44 18.21
CA THR A 8 -10.84 -10.58 17.03
C THR A 8 -12.04 -10.76 16.11
N HIS A 9 -12.46 -12.00 15.85
CA HIS A 9 -13.64 -12.31 15.04
C HIS A 9 -14.92 -11.70 15.62
N SER A 10 -15.16 -11.86 16.92
CA SER A 10 -16.32 -11.28 17.61
C SER A 10 -16.35 -9.75 17.50
N LYS A 11 -15.18 -9.10 17.64
CA LYS A 11 -15.05 -7.65 17.43
C LYS A 11 -15.36 -7.27 15.98
N GLN A 12 -14.80 -7.98 15.01
CA GLN A 12 -15.02 -7.71 13.59
C GLN A 12 -16.48 -7.81 13.16
N LEU A 13 -17.26 -8.74 13.74
CA LEU A 13 -18.70 -8.85 13.48
C LEU A 13 -19.50 -7.62 13.93
N GLN A 14 -18.99 -6.83 14.88
CA GLN A 14 -19.62 -5.60 15.36
C GLN A 14 -19.33 -4.40 14.45
N GLU A 15 -18.41 -4.53 13.49
CA GLU A 15 -17.93 -3.44 12.64
C GLU A 15 -18.73 -3.30 11.32
N GLY A 16 -19.95 -3.81 11.28
CA GLY A 16 -20.81 -3.78 10.11
C GLY A 16 -22.23 -4.29 10.37
N SER A 17 -23.01 -4.43 9.31
CA SER A 17 -24.38 -4.95 9.35
C SER A 17 -24.63 -5.92 8.18
N ALA A 18 -25.52 -6.88 8.41
CA ALA A 18 -25.92 -7.86 7.41
C ALA A 18 -27.42 -8.18 7.53
N ASP A 19 -28.07 -8.39 6.37
CA ASP A 19 -29.41 -8.96 6.27
C ASP A 19 -29.28 -10.37 5.68
N ILE A 20 -29.67 -11.37 6.46
CA ILE A 20 -29.52 -12.79 6.13
C ILE A 20 -30.87 -13.49 6.27
N THR A 21 -31.33 -14.11 5.19
CA THR A 21 -32.54 -14.93 5.18
C THR A 21 -32.17 -16.41 5.25
N ARG A 22 -32.84 -17.15 6.14
CA ARG A 22 -32.59 -18.56 6.41
C ARG A 22 -33.84 -19.38 6.08
N THR A 23 -33.88 -19.96 4.90
CA THR A 23 -34.94 -20.90 4.48
C THR A 23 -34.30 -22.26 4.23
N ASP A 24 -34.52 -22.86 3.06
CA ASP A 24 -33.87 -24.08 2.58
C ASP A 24 -32.39 -23.83 2.20
N ALA A 25 -32.01 -22.55 2.09
CA ALA A 25 -30.65 -22.08 1.91
C ALA A 25 -30.41 -20.83 2.77
N ILE A 26 -29.15 -20.45 2.95
CA ILE A 26 -28.78 -19.18 3.57
C ILE A 26 -28.53 -18.15 2.47
N TYR A 27 -29.32 -17.08 2.47
CA TYR A 27 -29.21 -15.99 1.51
C TYR A 27 -28.69 -14.72 2.20
N ILE A 28 -27.53 -14.23 1.78
CA ILE A 28 -27.00 -12.94 2.23
C ILE A 28 -27.57 -11.85 1.32
N LYS A 29 -28.64 -11.19 1.78
CA LYS A 29 -29.33 -10.13 1.02
C LYS A 29 -28.54 -8.83 0.97
N HIS A 30 -27.90 -8.50 2.09
CA HIS A 30 -27.13 -7.28 2.23
C HIS A 30 -25.98 -7.51 3.22
N MET A 31 -24.84 -6.88 2.95
CA MET A 31 -23.68 -6.87 3.81
C MET A 31 -22.96 -5.54 3.64
N SER A 32 -22.71 -4.82 4.74
CA SER A 32 -21.99 -3.56 4.73
C SER A 32 -21.05 -3.45 5.92
N ALA A 33 -19.83 -2.98 5.70
CA ALA A 33 -18.84 -2.71 6.73
C ALA A 33 -18.77 -1.21 7.01
N ASN A 34 -18.62 -0.81 8.28
CA ASN A 34 -18.45 0.59 8.66
C ASN A 34 -17.17 1.18 8.08
N VAL A 35 -16.10 0.37 7.98
CA VAL A 35 -14.80 0.75 7.46
C VAL A 35 -14.28 -0.32 6.50
N LYS A 36 -13.87 0.07 5.30
CA LYS A 36 -13.29 -0.86 4.32
C LYS A 36 -12.02 -1.50 4.88
N GLY A 37 -11.93 -2.83 4.81
CA GLY A 37 -10.75 -3.58 5.24
C GLY A 37 -10.65 -3.87 6.74
N ASN A 38 -11.69 -3.60 7.53
CA ASN A 38 -11.74 -3.92 8.96
C ASN A 38 -11.87 -5.43 9.27
N GLY A 39 -12.13 -6.27 8.26
CA GLY A 39 -12.30 -7.72 8.39
C GLY A 39 -13.74 -8.20 8.60
N PHE A 40 -14.73 -7.30 8.72
CA PHE A 40 -16.15 -7.63 8.93
C PHE A 40 -16.66 -8.67 7.92
N GLY A 41 -16.47 -8.44 6.62
CA GLY A 41 -16.98 -9.35 5.58
C GLY A 41 -16.43 -10.77 5.73
N ARG A 42 -15.15 -10.94 6.07
CA ARG A 42 -14.55 -12.26 6.30
C ARG A 42 -15.14 -12.91 7.55
N ALA A 43 -15.30 -12.15 8.63
CA ALA A 43 -15.88 -12.64 9.86
C ALA A 43 -17.33 -13.10 9.65
N LEU A 44 -18.12 -12.33 8.89
CA LEU A 44 -19.48 -12.67 8.52
C LEU A 44 -19.53 -13.95 7.67
N MET A 45 -18.68 -14.04 6.64
CA MET A 45 -18.60 -15.25 5.81
C MET A 45 -18.27 -16.49 6.63
N ARG A 46 -17.32 -16.41 7.58
CA ARG A 46 -17.04 -17.54 8.48
C ARG A 46 -18.27 -17.96 9.29
N ALA A 47 -18.98 -17.00 9.86
CA ALA A 47 -20.19 -17.28 10.66
C ALA A 47 -21.29 -17.93 9.80
N VAL A 48 -21.55 -17.38 8.61
CA VAL A 48 -22.55 -17.92 7.67
C VAL A 48 -22.17 -19.32 7.18
N VAL A 49 -20.90 -19.55 6.85
CA VAL A 49 -20.44 -20.87 6.38
C VAL A 49 -20.47 -21.90 7.50
N THR A 50 -20.12 -21.52 8.73
CA THR A 50 -20.25 -22.40 9.91
C THR A 50 -21.71 -22.84 10.06
N GLU A 51 -22.65 -21.89 10.06
CA GLU A 51 -24.08 -22.18 10.14
C GLU A 51 -24.57 -23.07 8.98
N ALA A 52 -24.11 -22.79 7.76
CA ALA A 52 -24.47 -23.57 6.58
C ALA A 52 -23.97 -25.01 6.63
N LEU A 53 -22.74 -25.24 7.11
CA LEU A 53 -22.17 -26.58 7.26
C LEU A 53 -22.92 -27.39 8.31
N GLU A 54 -23.24 -26.78 9.46
CA GLU A 54 -24.03 -27.43 10.53
C GLU A 54 -25.43 -27.84 10.06
N GLN A 55 -26.05 -27.04 9.19
CA GLN A 55 -27.40 -27.28 8.68
C GLN A 55 -27.44 -27.98 7.32
N ASN A 56 -26.27 -28.33 6.73
CA ASN A 56 -26.14 -28.83 5.37
C ASN A 56 -26.90 -27.98 4.32
N LYS A 57 -26.78 -26.65 4.42
CA LYS A 57 -27.44 -25.67 3.55
C LYS A 57 -26.49 -25.09 2.52
N LYS A 58 -27.04 -24.68 1.38
CA LYS A 58 -26.32 -23.87 0.38
C LYS A 58 -26.27 -22.40 0.80
N ILE A 59 -25.28 -21.67 0.30
CA ILE A 59 -25.13 -20.23 0.51
C ILE A 59 -25.26 -19.50 -0.82
N PHE A 60 -26.10 -18.47 -0.84
CA PHE A 60 -26.35 -17.60 -2.00
C PHE A 60 -26.24 -16.13 -1.61
N LEU A 61 -25.89 -15.28 -2.57
CA LEU A 61 -25.93 -13.82 -2.45
C LEU A 61 -26.05 -13.16 -3.82
N ASP A 62 -26.44 -11.88 -3.85
CA ASP A 62 -26.29 -11.03 -5.04
C ASP A 62 -25.11 -10.09 -4.84
N ALA A 63 -24.00 -10.37 -5.51
CA ALA A 63 -22.86 -9.46 -5.49
C ALA A 63 -23.21 -8.26 -6.36
N SER A 64 -23.00 -7.06 -5.85
CA SER A 64 -23.26 -5.83 -6.59
C SER A 64 -22.19 -4.80 -6.28
N TRP A 65 -22.13 -3.76 -7.13
CA TRP A 65 -21.16 -2.66 -7.00
C TRP A 65 -19.70 -3.16 -7.04
N SER A 66 -18.89 -2.79 -6.05
CA SER A 66 -17.47 -3.12 -5.95
C SER A 66 -17.17 -4.39 -5.13
N SER A 67 -18.19 -5.21 -4.80
CA SER A 67 -18.04 -6.37 -3.91
C SER A 67 -17.65 -7.69 -4.59
N HIS A 68 -17.72 -7.78 -5.93
CA HIS A 68 -17.49 -9.02 -6.67
C HIS A 68 -16.13 -9.66 -6.34
N ILE A 69 -15.05 -8.87 -6.36
CA ILE A 69 -13.70 -9.38 -6.04
C ILE A 69 -13.63 -9.91 -4.62
N PHE A 70 -14.27 -9.24 -3.66
CA PHE A 70 -14.34 -9.72 -2.28
C PHE A 70 -15.03 -11.09 -2.21
N HIS A 71 -16.19 -11.23 -2.84
CA HIS A 71 -16.93 -12.50 -2.81
C HIS A 71 -16.20 -13.63 -3.53
N LEU A 72 -15.56 -13.34 -4.67
CA LEU A 72 -14.65 -14.27 -5.34
C LEU A 72 -13.51 -14.70 -4.40
N PHE A 73 -12.87 -13.76 -3.70
CA PHE A 73 -11.82 -14.10 -2.73
C PHE A 73 -12.33 -14.97 -1.58
N MET A 74 -13.62 -14.92 -1.25
CA MET A 74 -14.26 -15.77 -0.25
C MET A 74 -14.74 -17.13 -0.81
N GLY A 75 -14.40 -17.46 -2.06
CA GLY A 75 -14.74 -18.74 -2.68
C GLY A 75 -16.13 -18.78 -3.33
N MET A 76 -16.82 -17.64 -3.42
CA MET A 76 -18.07 -17.54 -4.17
C MET A 76 -17.78 -17.58 -5.67
N ILE A 77 -18.72 -18.08 -6.45
CA ILE A 77 -18.74 -18.01 -7.92
C ILE A 77 -20.09 -17.51 -8.39
N PRO A 78 -20.19 -16.84 -9.55
CA PRO A 78 -21.48 -16.57 -10.16
C PRO A 78 -22.25 -17.88 -10.35
N ARG A 79 -23.57 -17.85 -10.21
CA ARG A 79 -24.39 -19.03 -10.53
C ARG A 79 -24.28 -19.31 -12.02
N ASN A 80 -23.96 -20.56 -12.37
CA ASN A 80 -23.91 -20.94 -13.78
C ASN A 80 -25.33 -21.05 -14.35
N LEU A 81 -25.83 -19.95 -14.89
CA LEU A 81 -27.10 -19.90 -15.60
C LEU A 81 -26.84 -20.19 -17.08
N GLU A 82 -27.44 -21.26 -17.60
CA GLU A 82 -27.44 -21.56 -19.03
C GLU A 82 -28.36 -20.58 -19.78
N GLN A 83 -27.77 -19.56 -20.37
CA GLN A 83 -28.49 -18.49 -21.07
C GLN A 83 -28.48 -18.72 -22.58
N SER A 84 -29.32 -17.98 -23.32
CA SER A 84 -29.27 -18.01 -24.78
C SER A 84 -27.90 -17.49 -25.24
N TYR A 85 -27.16 -18.32 -25.99
CA TYR A 85 -25.87 -17.92 -26.57
C TYR A 85 -26.01 -16.60 -27.34
N VAL A 86 -27.09 -16.47 -28.11
CA VAL A 86 -27.34 -15.29 -28.94
C VAL A 86 -27.56 -14.03 -28.11
N GLU A 87 -28.36 -14.10 -27.03
CA GLU A 87 -28.60 -12.92 -26.18
C GLU A 87 -27.32 -12.47 -25.48
N MET A 88 -26.47 -13.42 -25.09
CA MET A 88 -25.24 -13.13 -24.39
C MET A 88 -24.18 -12.53 -25.32
N MET A 89 -24.01 -13.08 -26.52
CA MET A 89 -22.99 -12.64 -27.47
C MET A 89 -23.41 -11.44 -28.33
N TYR A 90 -24.70 -11.36 -28.68
CA TYR A 90 -25.23 -10.40 -29.65
C TYR A 90 -26.41 -9.57 -29.11
N GLY A 91 -26.74 -9.72 -27.82
CA GLY A 91 -27.82 -8.99 -27.17
C GLY A 91 -29.23 -9.38 -27.66
N ILE A 92 -30.22 -8.64 -27.18
CA ILE A 92 -31.63 -8.79 -27.58
C ILE A 92 -31.81 -8.50 -29.08
N VAL A 93 -30.97 -7.64 -29.65
CA VAL A 93 -31.00 -7.28 -31.08
C VAL A 93 -30.59 -8.47 -31.94
N GLY A 94 -29.52 -9.19 -31.58
CA GLY A 94 -29.12 -10.41 -32.30
C GLY A 94 -30.19 -11.50 -32.28
N LYS A 95 -30.84 -11.70 -31.12
CA LYS A 95 -31.96 -12.66 -31.02
C LYS A 95 -33.14 -12.25 -31.90
N SER A 96 -33.53 -10.98 -31.84
CA SER A 96 -34.60 -10.43 -32.68
C SER A 96 -34.27 -10.58 -34.17
N ALA A 97 -33.02 -10.35 -34.56
CA ALA A 97 -32.55 -10.48 -35.93
C ALA A 97 -32.63 -11.93 -36.45
N LEU A 98 -32.17 -12.90 -35.66
CA LEU A 98 -32.29 -14.32 -36.01
C LEU A 98 -33.75 -14.81 -36.01
N GLN A 99 -34.60 -14.27 -35.14
CA GLN A 99 -36.04 -14.56 -35.18
C GLN A 99 -36.70 -14.00 -36.44
N ALA A 100 -36.27 -12.84 -36.94
CA ALA A 100 -36.73 -12.30 -38.21
C ALA A 100 -36.24 -13.16 -39.40
N LEU A 101 -34.97 -13.57 -39.39
CA LEU A 101 -34.41 -14.48 -40.40
C LEU A 101 -35.17 -15.82 -40.47
N LYS A 102 -35.66 -16.32 -39.33
CA LYS A 102 -36.49 -17.53 -39.28
C LYS A 102 -37.73 -17.43 -40.16
N GLN A 103 -38.30 -16.24 -40.31
CA GLN A 103 -39.49 -15.99 -41.12
C GLN A 103 -39.20 -15.86 -42.62
N CYS A 104 -37.94 -15.60 -43.01
CA CYS A 104 -37.54 -15.55 -44.41
C CYS A 104 -37.56 -16.96 -45.01
N LYS A 105 -38.31 -17.17 -46.10
CA LYS A 105 -38.37 -18.45 -46.83
C LYS A 105 -37.59 -18.40 -48.15
N THR A 106 -37.37 -17.21 -48.67
CA THR A 106 -36.68 -16.92 -49.93
C THR A 106 -35.62 -15.82 -49.74
N LEU A 107 -34.69 -15.70 -50.69
CA LEU A 107 -33.71 -14.61 -50.70
C LEU A 107 -34.38 -13.23 -50.77
N GLU A 108 -35.49 -13.11 -51.49
CA GLU A 108 -36.29 -11.88 -51.58
C GLU A 108 -36.96 -11.52 -50.25
N ASP A 109 -37.24 -12.49 -49.37
CA ASP A 109 -37.69 -12.15 -48.02
C ASP A 109 -36.56 -11.51 -47.20
N CYS A 110 -35.31 -11.89 -47.44
CA CYS A 110 -34.15 -11.31 -46.78
C CYS A 110 -33.86 -9.87 -47.24
N THR A 111 -34.15 -9.52 -48.49
CA THR A 111 -33.99 -8.14 -49.00
C THR A 111 -34.96 -7.16 -48.33
N ARG A 112 -36.11 -7.66 -47.84
CA ARG A 112 -37.14 -6.90 -47.11
C ARG A 112 -36.85 -6.70 -45.61
N LEU A 113 -35.81 -7.35 -45.07
CA LEU A 113 -35.39 -7.12 -43.69
C LEU A 113 -34.91 -5.67 -43.52
N THR A 114 -35.16 -5.10 -42.34
CA THR A 114 -34.66 -3.76 -42.02
C THR A 114 -33.13 -3.71 -42.14
N ASN A 115 -32.55 -2.56 -42.51
CA ASN A 115 -31.09 -2.40 -42.62
C ASN A 115 -30.39 -2.85 -41.34
N ARG A 116 -30.89 -2.43 -40.18
CA ARG A 116 -30.36 -2.82 -38.87
C ARG A 116 -30.38 -4.33 -38.65
N THR A 117 -31.45 -5.02 -39.05
CA THR A 117 -31.52 -6.50 -38.96
C THR A 117 -30.48 -7.14 -39.87
N ARG A 118 -30.35 -6.66 -41.12
CA ARG A 118 -29.37 -7.18 -42.08
C ARG A 118 -27.94 -6.99 -41.58
N GLU A 119 -27.59 -5.79 -41.11
CA GLU A 119 -26.28 -5.49 -40.51
C GLU A 119 -25.99 -6.37 -39.30
N THR A 120 -26.98 -6.59 -38.42
CA THR A 120 -26.81 -7.48 -37.27
C THR A 120 -26.56 -8.94 -37.69
N LEU A 121 -27.26 -9.43 -38.71
CA LEU A 121 -27.06 -10.78 -39.24
C LEU A 121 -25.71 -10.93 -39.93
N LEU A 122 -25.25 -9.91 -40.67
CA LEU A 122 -23.92 -9.89 -41.26
C LEU A 122 -22.84 -9.92 -40.17
N PHE A 123 -22.99 -9.12 -39.11
CA PHE A 123 -22.07 -9.14 -37.98
C PHE A 123 -22.01 -10.51 -37.27
N ILE A 124 -23.15 -11.18 -37.12
CA ILE A 124 -23.18 -12.55 -36.57
C ILE A 124 -22.43 -13.50 -37.51
N LEU A 125 -22.66 -13.39 -38.82
CA LEU A 125 -22.03 -14.25 -39.84
C LEU A 125 -20.51 -14.03 -39.90
N GLU A 126 -20.04 -12.78 -39.84
CA GLU A 126 -18.62 -12.37 -39.76
C GLU A 126 -17.87 -13.01 -38.60
N LYS A 127 -18.54 -13.22 -37.46
CA LYS A 127 -17.92 -13.88 -36.31
C LYS A 127 -17.80 -15.39 -36.47
N GLU A 128 -18.59 -15.98 -37.36
CA GLU A 128 -18.57 -17.41 -37.66
C GLU A 128 -17.79 -17.74 -38.95
N MET A 129 -17.48 -16.74 -39.80
CA MET A 129 -16.90 -16.91 -41.15
C MET A 129 -15.97 -15.75 -41.59
N PRO A 130 -15.07 -15.95 -42.57
CA PRO A 130 -14.18 -14.89 -43.08
C PRO A 130 -14.92 -13.71 -43.73
N GLU A 131 -14.40 -12.49 -43.57
CA GLU A 131 -15.01 -11.21 -44.04
C GLU A 131 -15.35 -11.15 -45.54
N SER A 132 -14.71 -11.97 -46.38
CA SER A 132 -14.94 -11.97 -47.84
C SER A 132 -16.31 -12.51 -48.27
N GLU A 133 -17.13 -13.01 -47.34
CA GLU A 133 -18.40 -13.70 -47.62
C GLU A 133 -19.66 -12.96 -47.08
N ASN A 134 -19.59 -11.65 -46.85
CA ASN A 134 -20.69 -10.91 -46.20
C ASN A 134 -21.76 -10.39 -47.17
N THR A 135 -22.47 -11.30 -47.84
CA THR A 135 -23.60 -10.97 -48.72
C THR A 135 -24.93 -11.45 -48.14
N LEU A 136 -26.05 -10.84 -48.57
CA LEU A 136 -27.40 -11.32 -48.20
C LEU A 136 -27.66 -12.74 -48.71
N GLU A 137 -27.08 -13.08 -49.85
CA GLU A 137 -27.12 -14.43 -50.40
C GLU A 137 -26.47 -15.42 -49.43
N ASN A 138 -25.33 -15.05 -48.83
CA ASN A 138 -24.66 -15.90 -47.85
C ASN A 138 -25.43 -16.00 -46.53
N ILE A 139 -26.07 -14.92 -46.04
CA ILE A 139 -27.00 -15.01 -44.90
C ILE A 139 -28.11 -16.05 -45.19
N PHE A 140 -28.71 -16.00 -46.38
CA PHE A 140 -29.78 -16.93 -46.75
C PHE A 140 -29.27 -18.36 -46.89
N ASN A 141 -28.14 -18.56 -47.59
CA ASN A 141 -27.52 -19.87 -47.79
C ASN A 141 -27.09 -20.52 -46.47
N LYS A 142 -26.75 -19.71 -45.45
CA LYS A 142 -26.34 -20.17 -44.10
C LYS A 142 -27.47 -20.10 -43.08
N ARG A 143 -28.70 -19.83 -43.49
CA ARG A 143 -29.85 -19.60 -42.61
C ARG A 143 -30.01 -20.68 -41.54
N GLU A 144 -29.98 -21.95 -41.90
CA GLU A 144 -30.17 -23.03 -40.92
C GLU A 144 -29.04 -23.06 -39.87
N GLN A 145 -27.79 -22.83 -40.28
CA GLN A 145 -26.65 -22.76 -39.36
C GLN A 145 -26.78 -21.58 -38.39
N LEU A 146 -27.19 -20.41 -38.88
CA LEU A 146 -27.46 -19.23 -38.05
C LEU A 146 -28.64 -19.46 -37.09
N LEU A 147 -29.70 -20.16 -37.53
CA LEU A 147 -30.85 -20.48 -36.68
C LEU A 147 -30.52 -21.52 -35.60
N GLU A 148 -29.55 -22.42 -35.81
CA GLU A 148 -29.05 -23.31 -34.76
C GLU A 148 -28.46 -22.53 -33.57
N LEU A 149 -27.93 -21.32 -33.79
CA LEU A 149 -27.45 -20.47 -32.69
C LEU A 149 -28.56 -20.11 -31.69
N LEU A 150 -29.82 -19.99 -32.12
CA LEU A 150 -30.96 -19.73 -31.21
C LEU A 150 -31.21 -20.88 -30.24
N LYS A 151 -30.79 -22.11 -30.57
CA LYS A 151 -30.91 -23.28 -29.72
C LYS A 151 -29.70 -23.44 -28.80
N LYS A 152 -28.54 -22.90 -29.18
CA LYS A 152 -27.33 -22.95 -28.36
C LYS A 152 -27.55 -22.24 -27.02
N ARG A 153 -27.20 -22.95 -25.96
CA ARG A 153 -27.06 -22.43 -24.61
C ARG A 153 -25.59 -22.27 -24.30
N ALA A 154 -25.27 -21.30 -23.46
CA ALA A 154 -23.91 -21.07 -23.05
C ALA A 154 -23.85 -20.59 -21.60
N SER A 155 -22.75 -20.98 -20.94
CA SER A 155 -22.43 -20.61 -19.57
C SER A 155 -22.26 -19.10 -19.45
N PHE A 156 -23.12 -18.46 -18.64
CA PHE A 156 -22.99 -17.06 -18.26
C PHE A 156 -21.61 -16.75 -17.66
N ILE A 157 -21.05 -17.69 -16.87
CA ILE A 157 -19.74 -17.51 -16.23
C ILE A 157 -18.64 -17.39 -17.29
N THR A 158 -18.61 -18.34 -18.22
CA THR A 158 -17.54 -18.50 -19.21
C THR A 158 -17.51 -17.40 -20.26
N TYR A 159 -18.69 -17.01 -20.77
CA TYR A 159 -18.80 -16.15 -21.94
C TYR A 159 -19.17 -14.71 -21.63
N ARG A 160 -19.61 -14.41 -20.41
CA ARG A 160 -19.96 -13.04 -20.00
C ARG A 160 -19.17 -12.58 -18.80
N PHE A 161 -19.32 -13.25 -17.66
CA PHE A 161 -18.73 -12.78 -16.40
C PHE A 161 -17.19 -12.78 -16.42
N ILE A 162 -16.55 -13.90 -16.82
CA ILE A 162 -15.09 -14.01 -16.83
C ILE A 162 -14.46 -12.99 -17.81
N PRO A 163 -14.89 -12.86 -19.07
CA PRO A 163 -14.38 -11.84 -19.97
C PRO A 163 -14.46 -10.43 -19.38
N ASP A 164 -15.65 -10.04 -18.89
CA ASP A 164 -15.86 -8.70 -18.29
C ASP A 164 -14.95 -8.50 -17.05
N LEU A 165 -14.78 -9.55 -16.22
CA LEU A 165 -13.89 -9.53 -15.06
C LEU A 165 -12.43 -9.33 -15.48
N LEU A 166 -11.95 -10.07 -16.49
CA LEU A 166 -10.57 -9.95 -16.99
C LEU A 166 -10.32 -8.55 -17.55
N ASP A 167 -11.27 -8.00 -18.31
CA ASP A 167 -11.20 -6.63 -18.83
C ASP A 167 -11.10 -5.60 -17.69
N ILE A 168 -11.85 -5.78 -16.61
CA ILE A 168 -11.78 -4.91 -15.42
C ILE A 168 -10.43 -5.05 -14.72
N LEU A 169 -9.99 -6.29 -14.45
CA LEU A 169 -8.74 -6.53 -13.75
C LEU A 169 -7.53 -6.00 -14.52
N GLU A 170 -7.56 -6.07 -15.84
CA GLU A 170 -6.54 -5.54 -16.72
C GLU A 170 -6.58 -4.02 -16.79
N ARG A 171 -7.78 -3.43 -16.99
CA ARG A 171 -7.96 -1.97 -16.99
C ARG A 171 -7.53 -1.33 -15.68
N GLU A 172 -7.79 -2.02 -14.57
CA GLU A 172 -7.57 -1.55 -13.19
C GLU A 172 -6.48 -2.33 -12.47
N ILE A 173 -5.50 -2.80 -13.22
CA ILE A 173 -4.35 -3.56 -12.70
C ILE A 173 -3.50 -2.75 -11.71
N THR A 174 -3.53 -1.42 -11.83
CA THR A 174 -2.86 -0.46 -10.94
C THR A 174 -3.65 -0.14 -9.67
N GLU A 175 -4.93 -0.50 -9.61
CA GLU A 175 -5.79 -0.17 -8.47
C GLU A 175 -5.77 -1.30 -7.45
N LYS A 176 -5.54 -0.99 -6.18
CA LYS A 176 -5.54 -2.00 -5.10
C LYS A 176 -6.87 -2.78 -5.05
N TYR A 177 -7.98 -2.08 -5.29
CA TYR A 177 -9.33 -2.63 -5.30
C TYR A 177 -10.02 -2.25 -6.61
N PRO A 178 -10.02 -3.13 -7.62
CA PRO A 178 -10.65 -2.87 -8.91
C PRO A 178 -12.14 -2.57 -8.73
N ASN A 179 -12.63 -1.56 -9.43
CA ASN A 179 -14.02 -1.19 -9.51
C ASN A 179 -14.77 -2.17 -10.42
N THR A 180 -15.57 -3.02 -9.79
CA THR A 180 -16.42 -3.99 -10.48
C THR A 180 -17.85 -3.53 -10.71
N GLU A 181 -18.18 -2.24 -10.55
CA GLU A 181 -19.54 -1.72 -10.76
C GLU A 181 -20.09 -2.04 -12.16
N GLY A 182 -19.21 -2.15 -13.16
CA GLY A 182 -19.58 -2.54 -14.53
C GLY A 182 -20.08 -3.98 -14.68
N LEU A 183 -19.90 -4.85 -13.67
CA LEU A 183 -20.43 -6.22 -13.69
C LEU A 183 -21.93 -6.31 -13.32
N TYR A 184 -22.54 -5.18 -12.94
CA TYR A 184 -23.93 -5.12 -12.44
C TYR A 184 -24.15 -6.00 -11.20
N SER A 185 -25.38 -6.41 -10.93
CA SER A 185 -25.70 -7.35 -9.86
C SER A 185 -25.56 -8.79 -10.39
N VAL A 186 -24.66 -9.57 -9.80
CA VAL A 186 -24.36 -10.93 -10.19
C VAL A 186 -24.80 -11.90 -9.08
N PRO A 187 -25.76 -12.80 -9.35
CA PRO A 187 -26.14 -13.83 -8.38
C PRO A 187 -24.99 -14.82 -8.23
N MET A 188 -24.55 -15.04 -7.00
CA MET A 188 -23.43 -15.92 -6.66
C MET A 188 -23.85 -17.04 -5.71
N GLU A 189 -23.12 -18.15 -5.76
CA GLU A 189 -23.21 -19.26 -4.83
C GLU A 189 -21.82 -19.63 -4.31
N LEU A 190 -21.75 -20.23 -3.12
CA LEU A 190 -20.49 -20.75 -2.61
C LEU A 190 -20.08 -21.97 -3.44
N SER A 191 -18.92 -21.91 -4.09
CA SER A 191 -18.43 -23.03 -4.89
C SER A 191 -18.10 -24.25 -4.01
N GLN A 192 -18.03 -25.44 -4.59
CA GLN A 192 -17.61 -26.65 -3.88
C GLN A 192 -16.19 -26.50 -3.30
N GLU A 193 -15.27 -25.94 -4.08
CA GLU A 193 -13.91 -25.64 -3.64
C GLU A 193 -13.88 -24.59 -2.51
N GLY A 194 -14.73 -23.55 -2.62
CA GLY A 194 -14.92 -22.56 -1.56
C GLY A 194 -15.44 -23.18 -0.27
N GLN A 195 -16.45 -24.05 -0.37
CA GLN A 195 -17.02 -24.79 0.75
C GLN A 195 -15.96 -25.69 1.41
N ALA A 196 -15.17 -26.42 0.62
CA ALA A 196 -14.11 -27.29 1.14
C ALA A 196 -13.02 -26.51 1.91
N ARG A 197 -12.55 -25.37 1.37
CA ARG A 197 -11.56 -24.52 2.08
C ARG A 197 -12.12 -23.89 3.35
N TRP A 198 -13.39 -23.49 3.34
CA TRP A 198 -14.03 -22.98 4.56
C TRP A 198 -14.20 -24.07 5.61
N ASP A 199 -14.64 -25.26 5.23
CA ASP A 199 -14.76 -26.41 6.12
C ASP A 199 -13.41 -26.75 6.77
N GLU A 200 -12.34 -26.81 5.96
CA GLU A 200 -10.98 -26.97 6.47
C GLU A 200 -10.58 -25.87 7.47
N ALA A 201 -10.84 -24.60 7.13
CA ALA A 201 -10.47 -23.47 7.99
C ALA A 201 -11.27 -23.43 9.31
N ILE A 202 -12.53 -23.85 9.27
CA ILE A 202 -13.41 -23.95 10.44
C ILE A 202 -12.96 -25.12 11.31
N HIS A 203 -12.81 -26.31 10.74
CA HIS A 203 -12.44 -27.54 11.46
C HIS A 203 -11.05 -27.46 12.09
N LYS A 204 -10.06 -26.90 11.37
CA LYS A 204 -8.69 -26.71 11.88
C LYS A 204 -8.54 -25.48 12.78
N ASN A 205 -9.60 -24.70 12.98
CA ASN A 205 -9.58 -23.46 13.74
C ASN A 205 -8.47 -22.48 13.29
N ILE A 206 -8.38 -22.25 11.99
CA ILE A 206 -7.40 -21.35 11.35
C ILE A 206 -8.10 -20.25 10.55
N GLU A 207 -7.35 -19.19 10.25
CA GLU A 207 -7.79 -18.14 9.32
C GLU A 207 -8.02 -18.70 7.91
N PHE A 208 -9.11 -18.27 7.27
CA PHE A 208 -9.42 -18.65 5.89
C PHE A 208 -8.43 -18.02 4.90
N GLU A 209 -7.89 -18.85 4.01
CA GLU A 209 -7.00 -18.42 2.94
C GLU A 209 -7.81 -18.07 1.69
N SER A 210 -7.77 -16.79 1.31
CA SER A 210 -8.53 -16.25 0.17
C SER A 210 -8.05 -16.78 -1.18
N PHE A 211 -8.98 -16.93 -2.13
CA PHE A 211 -8.73 -17.31 -3.53
C PHE A 211 -8.08 -16.17 -4.34
N LYS A 212 -6.80 -15.89 -4.09
CA LYS A 212 -6.09 -14.77 -4.74
C LYS A 212 -5.90 -14.99 -6.25
N GLY A 213 -5.81 -16.25 -6.70
CA GLY A 213 -5.66 -16.61 -8.10
C GLY A 213 -6.97 -16.93 -8.83
N PHE A 214 -8.11 -16.76 -8.16
CA PHE A 214 -9.44 -17.14 -8.68
C PHE A 214 -9.51 -18.61 -9.14
N GLU A 215 -8.84 -19.52 -8.42
CA GLU A 215 -8.70 -20.92 -8.81
C GLU A 215 -10.07 -21.63 -8.97
N GLN A 216 -11.06 -21.19 -8.19
CA GLN A 216 -12.43 -21.70 -8.27
C GLN A 216 -13.15 -21.38 -9.59
N LEU A 217 -12.65 -20.42 -10.37
CA LEU A 217 -13.20 -20.07 -11.68
C LEU A 217 -12.55 -20.88 -12.82
N TYR A 218 -11.42 -21.57 -12.59
CA TYR A 218 -10.68 -22.27 -13.63
C TYR A 218 -11.50 -23.32 -14.41
N PRO A 219 -12.44 -24.07 -13.79
CA PRO A 219 -13.30 -24.98 -14.52
C PRO A 219 -14.19 -24.29 -15.57
N PHE A 220 -14.41 -22.98 -15.45
CA PHE A 220 -15.25 -22.18 -16.33
C PHE A 220 -14.45 -21.32 -17.32
N MET A 221 -13.12 -21.33 -17.24
CA MET A 221 -12.22 -20.54 -18.10
C MET A 221 -11.76 -21.35 -19.32
N THR A 222 -11.70 -20.69 -20.48
CA THR A 222 -10.93 -21.20 -21.64
C THR A 222 -9.43 -21.12 -21.35
N GLU A 223 -8.59 -21.84 -22.10
CA GLU A 223 -7.13 -21.75 -21.93
C GLU A 223 -6.61 -20.32 -22.16
N GLU A 224 -7.13 -19.63 -23.18
CA GLU A 224 -6.82 -18.21 -23.44
C GLU A 224 -7.18 -17.31 -22.24
N GLN A 225 -8.34 -17.54 -21.61
CA GLN A 225 -8.74 -16.79 -20.42
C GLN A 225 -7.82 -17.07 -19.21
N LYS A 226 -7.36 -18.32 -19.03
CA LYS A 226 -6.41 -18.68 -17.97
C LYS A 226 -5.05 -18.03 -18.20
N GLU A 227 -4.54 -18.08 -19.44
CA GLU A 227 -3.29 -17.41 -19.82
C GLU A 227 -3.39 -15.90 -19.56
N ARG A 228 -4.48 -15.26 -20.00
CA ARG A 228 -4.74 -13.84 -19.76
C ARG A 228 -4.81 -13.51 -18.27
N LEU A 229 -5.50 -14.32 -17.46
CA LEU A 229 -5.55 -14.14 -16.02
C LEU A 229 -4.18 -14.27 -15.37
N ASN A 230 -3.40 -15.29 -15.76
CA ASN A 230 -2.06 -15.52 -15.22
C ASN A 230 -1.13 -14.34 -15.52
N LEU A 231 -1.20 -13.76 -16.72
CA LEU A 231 -0.47 -12.53 -17.05
C LEU A 231 -0.89 -11.37 -16.13
N ILE A 232 -2.20 -11.15 -15.96
CA ILE A 232 -2.71 -10.09 -15.07
C ILE A 232 -2.20 -10.30 -13.63
N LEU A 233 -2.29 -11.52 -13.10
CA LEU A 233 -1.85 -11.85 -11.75
C LEU A 233 -0.33 -11.78 -11.57
N HIS A 234 0.44 -12.04 -12.63
CA HIS A 234 1.89 -11.90 -12.63
C HIS A 234 2.31 -10.42 -12.54
N TYR A 235 1.70 -9.54 -13.34
CA TYR A 235 2.08 -8.13 -13.37
C TYR A 235 1.48 -7.31 -12.23
N ARG A 236 0.31 -7.68 -11.71
CA ARG A 236 -0.39 -6.88 -10.69
C ARG A 236 0.44 -6.62 -9.41
N PRO A 237 1.13 -7.60 -8.79
CA PRO A 237 2.02 -7.34 -7.67
C PRO A 237 3.10 -6.33 -8.02
N LEU A 238 3.77 -6.50 -9.17
CA LEU A 238 4.86 -5.62 -9.60
C LEU A 238 4.40 -4.16 -9.68
N VAL A 239 3.20 -3.94 -10.21
CA VAL A 239 2.60 -2.61 -10.32
C VAL A 239 2.23 -2.01 -8.97
N LEU A 240 1.71 -2.83 -8.05
CA LEU A 240 1.24 -2.36 -6.74
C LEU A 240 2.38 -2.16 -5.72
N THR A 241 3.50 -2.87 -5.84
CA THR A 241 4.61 -2.80 -4.88
C THR A 241 5.71 -1.82 -5.27
N HIS A 242 6.00 -1.65 -6.56
CA HIS A 242 7.25 -0.96 -6.98
C HIS A 242 7.11 0.53 -7.28
N LEU A 243 5.90 1.11 -7.24
CA LEU A 243 5.72 2.52 -7.59
C LEU A 243 4.90 3.26 -6.54
N PRO A 244 5.49 3.60 -5.38
CA PRO A 244 4.90 4.59 -4.51
C PRO A 244 4.88 5.92 -5.28
N LEU A 245 3.73 6.26 -5.86
CA LEU A 245 3.47 7.54 -6.54
C LEU A 245 3.39 8.71 -5.53
N ASN A 246 4.29 8.73 -4.56
CA ASN A 246 4.33 9.73 -3.50
C ASN A 246 5.32 10.82 -3.87
N PHE A 247 4.79 11.93 -4.39
CA PHE A 247 5.55 13.15 -4.63
C PHE A 247 5.43 14.18 -3.49
N GLN A 248 4.76 13.83 -2.37
CA GLN A 248 4.43 14.79 -1.30
C GLN A 248 5.67 15.30 -0.55
N ASP A 249 6.75 14.50 -0.51
CA ASP A 249 8.04 14.85 0.08
C ASP A 249 8.95 15.62 -0.90
N LYS A 250 8.53 15.78 -2.16
CA LYS A 250 9.28 16.51 -3.19
C LYS A 250 8.81 17.96 -3.23
N HIS A 251 9.74 18.86 -2.96
CA HIS A 251 9.44 20.25 -2.64
C HIS A 251 9.94 21.27 -3.66
N SER A 252 10.49 20.81 -4.78
CA SER A 252 10.85 21.66 -5.91
C SER A 252 10.47 20.97 -7.23
N PRO A 253 10.24 21.72 -8.32
CA PRO A 253 9.95 21.14 -9.62
C PRO A 253 11.04 20.17 -10.10
N GLU A 254 12.31 20.48 -9.82
CA GLU A 254 13.47 19.69 -10.20
C GLU A 254 13.51 18.34 -9.46
N LEU A 255 13.24 18.34 -8.13
CA LEU A 255 13.16 17.11 -7.35
C LEU A 255 11.95 16.24 -7.75
N ILE A 256 10.85 16.87 -8.17
CA ILE A 256 9.69 16.15 -8.72
C ILE A 256 10.06 15.49 -10.05
N ASP A 257 10.77 16.20 -10.94
CA ASP A 257 11.21 15.67 -12.23
C ASP A 257 12.30 14.59 -12.10
N GLU A 258 13.24 14.74 -11.17
CA GLU A 258 14.23 13.71 -10.84
C GLU A 258 13.55 12.43 -10.34
N HIS A 259 12.64 12.56 -9.37
CA HIS A 259 11.90 11.41 -8.85
C HIS A 259 11.02 10.75 -9.92
N LYS A 260 10.37 11.56 -10.77
CA LYS A 260 9.63 11.07 -11.95
C LYS A 260 10.54 10.24 -12.87
N ASN A 261 11.74 10.73 -13.18
CA ASN A 261 12.68 10.02 -14.05
C ASN A 261 13.19 8.72 -13.42
N VAL A 262 13.41 8.70 -12.10
CA VAL A 262 13.74 7.46 -11.36
C VAL A 262 12.62 6.45 -11.47
N LEU A 263 11.37 6.84 -11.20
CA LEU A 263 10.20 5.95 -11.32
C LEU A 263 10.01 5.43 -12.75
N LEU A 264 10.26 6.26 -13.78
CA LEU A 264 10.21 5.84 -15.19
C LEU A 264 11.35 4.88 -15.56
N LEU A 265 12.53 5.04 -14.96
CA LEU A 265 13.65 4.12 -15.17
C LEU A 265 13.40 2.78 -14.46
N GLU A 266 12.91 2.81 -13.23
CA GLU A 266 12.47 1.62 -12.49
C GLU A 266 11.39 0.87 -13.25
N LEU A 267 10.39 1.58 -13.79
CA LEU A 267 9.36 1.00 -14.64
C LEU A 267 9.98 0.28 -15.86
N LYS A 268 10.92 0.93 -16.55
CA LYS A 268 11.64 0.29 -17.67
C LYS A 268 12.42 -0.95 -17.23
N ASN A 269 13.06 -0.90 -16.07
CA ASN A 269 13.83 -2.03 -15.54
C ASN A 269 12.94 -3.21 -15.15
N VAL A 270 11.75 -2.95 -14.60
CA VAL A 270 10.76 -3.99 -14.26
C VAL A 270 10.28 -4.73 -15.52
N PHE A 271 10.20 -4.03 -16.65
CA PHE A 271 9.72 -4.58 -17.92
C PHE A 271 10.83 -4.77 -18.98
N ASN A 272 12.09 -4.92 -18.56
CA ASN A 272 13.23 -4.92 -19.48
C ASN A 272 13.49 -6.27 -20.18
N ASP A 273 12.66 -7.29 -19.93
CA ASP A 273 12.78 -8.58 -20.64
C ASP A 273 12.30 -8.40 -22.10
N GLU A 274 13.19 -8.61 -23.06
CA GLU A 274 12.92 -8.46 -24.49
C GLU A 274 11.71 -9.28 -24.96
N LYS A 275 11.43 -10.41 -24.31
CA LYS A 275 10.23 -11.21 -24.61
C LYS A 275 8.95 -10.54 -24.14
N GLU A 276 8.98 -9.87 -22.99
CA GLU A 276 7.82 -9.21 -22.40
C GLU A 276 7.44 -7.91 -23.13
N ASN A 277 8.44 -7.21 -23.68
CA ASN A 277 8.22 -5.98 -24.46
C ASN A 277 7.45 -6.19 -25.77
N SER A 278 7.27 -7.43 -26.21
CA SER A 278 6.41 -7.77 -27.35
C SER A 278 4.93 -7.96 -26.96
N ASN A 279 4.61 -8.08 -25.67
CA ASN A 279 3.25 -8.32 -25.22
C ASN A 279 2.41 -7.00 -25.24
N PRO A 280 1.31 -6.94 -26.00
CA PRO A 280 0.46 -5.74 -26.08
C PRO A 280 -0.06 -5.27 -24.72
N LEU A 281 -0.35 -6.20 -23.80
CA LEU A 281 -0.82 -5.90 -22.45
C LEU A 281 0.24 -5.19 -21.62
N VAL A 282 1.48 -5.66 -21.71
CA VAL A 282 2.64 -5.06 -21.02
C VAL A 282 2.88 -3.66 -21.55
N MET A 283 2.82 -3.45 -22.86
CA MET A 283 3.00 -2.14 -23.47
C MET A 283 1.89 -1.15 -23.08
N GLU A 284 0.63 -1.60 -23.05
CA GLU A 284 -0.48 -0.76 -22.59
C GLU A 284 -0.36 -0.43 -21.10
N LEU A 285 0.10 -1.39 -20.29
CA LEU A 285 0.37 -1.21 -18.87
C LEU A 285 1.48 -0.18 -18.63
N ILE A 286 2.63 -0.31 -19.29
CA ILE A 286 3.74 0.65 -19.24
C ILE A 286 3.23 2.05 -19.60
N LYS A 287 2.42 2.16 -20.65
CA LYS A 287 1.82 3.44 -21.08
C LYS A 287 0.91 4.04 -20.01
N LYS A 288 0.01 3.24 -19.41
CA LYS A 288 -0.89 3.69 -18.32
C LYS A 288 -0.13 4.13 -17.08
N ILE A 289 0.89 3.38 -16.69
CA ILE A 289 1.71 3.70 -15.51
C ILE A 289 2.54 4.96 -15.76
N THR A 290 3.19 5.07 -16.93
CA THR A 290 3.91 6.27 -17.37
C THR A 290 3.02 7.50 -17.29
N TYR A 291 1.81 7.42 -17.84
CA TYR A 291 0.83 8.50 -17.76
C TYR A 291 0.46 8.88 -16.32
N LYS A 292 0.27 7.89 -15.42
CA LYS A 292 0.00 8.13 -14.00
C LYS A 292 1.18 8.83 -13.30
N ILE A 293 2.42 8.39 -13.55
CA ILE A 293 3.65 9.00 -13.04
C ILE A 293 3.75 10.46 -13.49
N GLU A 294 3.58 10.71 -14.78
CA GLU A 294 3.64 12.07 -15.36
C GLU A 294 2.54 12.98 -14.81
N ASN A 295 1.31 12.48 -14.71
CA ASN A 295 0.18 13.27 -14.23
C ASN A 295 0.29 13.57 -12.72
N ALA A 296 0.79 12.63 -11.92
CA ALA A 296 1.07 12.84 -10.50
C ALA A 296 2.16 13.91 -10.29
N ALA A 297 3.27 13.82 -11.04
CA ALA A 297 4.34 14.82 -11.04
C ALA A 297 3.81 16.22 -11.42
N LYS A 298 3.04 16.31 -12.51
CA LYS A 298 2.43 17.57 -12.99
C LYS A 298 1.44 18.16 -11.98
N THR A 299 0.68 17.31 -11.29
CA THR A 299 -0.29 17.74 -10.26
C THR A 299 0.43 18.32 -9.06
N GLN A 300 1.51 17.68 -8.60
CA GLN A 300 2.34 18.19 -7.52
C GLN A 300 3.03 19.50 -7.88
N GLN A 301 3.57 19.63 -9.10
CA GLN A 301 4.14 20.89 -9.60
C GLN A 301 3.09 22.03 -9.59
N LYS A 302 1.86 21.76 -10.03
CA LYS A 302 0.77 22.76 -9.97
C LYS A 302 0.40 23.17 -8.54
N LEU A 303 0.41 22.22 -7.59
CA LEU A 303 0.17 22.52 -6.17
C LEU A 303 1.28 23.42 -5.60
N LEU A 304 2.53 23.12 -5.97
CA LEU A 304 3.71 23.92 -5.58
C LEU A 304 3.59 25.36 -6.12
N GLU A 305 3.29 25.50 -7.41
CA GLU A 305 3.10 26.79 -8.07
C GLU A 305 1.94 27.56 -7.43
N LYS A 306 0.80 26.91 -7.17
CA LYS A 306 -0.35 27.54 -6.50
C LYS A 306 0.02 28.04 -5.10
N SER A 307 0.78 27.26 -4.33
CA SER A 307 1.27 27.67 -3.00
C SER A 307 2.22 28.88 -3.09
N PHE A 308 3.09 28.89 -4.10
CA PHE A 308 3.99 30.02 -4.36
C PHE A 308 3.23 31.29 -4.77
N GLN A 309 2.29 31.18 -5.71
CA GLN A 309 1.43 32.28 -6.14
C GLN A 309 0.56 32.83 -5.00
N GLN A 310 0.02 31.96 -4.13
CA GLN A 310 -0.69 32.41 -2.93
C GLN A 310 0.23 33.21 -2.01
N THR A 311 1.47 32.76 -1.81
CA THR A 311 2.46 33.49 -1.01
C THR A 311 2.77 34.86 -1.62
N LEU A 312 2.89 34.95 -2.95
CA LEU A 312 3.06 36.23 -3.65
C LEU A 312 1.84 37.15 -3.52
N GLN A 313 0.63 36.59 -3.61
CA GLN A 313 -0.62 37.35 -3.38
C GLN A 313 -0.69 37.88 -1.95
N ASP A 314 -0.33 37.06 -0.95
CA ASP A 314 -0.30 37.47 0.45
C ASP A 314 0.70 38.62 0.65
N ILE A 315 1.88 38.55 0.01
CA ILE A 315 2.88 39.63 0.01
C ILE A 315 2.35 40.90 -0.65
N ASN A 316 1.63 40.78 -1.78
CA ASN A 316 1.08 41.94 -2.48
C ASN A 316 -0.14 42.53 -1.78
N SER A 317 -0.90 41.74 -1.01
CA SER A 317 -2.05 42.22 -0.25
C SER A 317 -1.66 43.22 0.86
N ILE A 318 -0.40 43.18 1.31
CA ILE A 318 0.19 44.12 2.27
C ILE A 318 0.15 45.57 1.72
N ASP A 319 0.24 45.78 0.40
CA ASP A 319 0.16 47.11 -0.22
C ASP A 319 -1.21 47.77 -0.10
N SER A 320 -2.29 46.98 -0.12
CA SER A 320 -3.65 47.52 -0.13
C SER A 320 -4.05 48.18 1.19
N SER A 321 -3.24 48.03 2.24
CA SER A 321 -3.46 48.66 3.55
C SER A 321 -3.03 50.14 3.62
N PHE A 322 -2.39 50.68 2.57
CA PHE A 322 -1.78 52.02 2.59
C PHE A 322 -2.75 53.22 2.48
N ASP A 323 -4.05 53.00 2.29
CA ASP A 323 -4.94 54.06 1.77
C ASP A 323 -5.84 54.78 2.79
N LYS A 324 -5.37 54.95 4.04
CA LYS A 324 -6.05 55.82 5.01
C LYS A 324 -5.12 56.89 5.56
N LYS A 325 -5.63 58.13 5.58
CA LYS A 325 -4.97 59.32 6.14
C LYS A 325 -4.53 59.03 7.58
N VAL A 326 -3.22 58.97 7.82
CA VAL A 326 -2.69 58.90 9.18
C VAL A 326 -1.43 59.75 9.35
N THR A 327 -1.22 60.21 10.57
CA THR A 327 -0.14 61.07 11.07
C THR A 327 1.25 60.38 11.04
N LYS A 328 2.34 61.15 11.17
CA LYS A 328 3.75 60.69 11.07
C LYS A 328 4.09 59.52 12.01
N GLU A 329 3.56 59.49 13.24
CA GLU A 329 3.72 58.36 14.17
C GLU A 329 3.00 57.09 13.70
N ALA A 330 1.82 57.23 13.09
CA ALA A 330 1.12 56.10 12.53
C ALA A 330 1.81 55.59 11.27
N ILE A 331 2.43 56.45 10.45
CA ILE A 331 3.22 56.02 9.29
C ILE A 331 4.47 55.25 9.74
N GLN A 332 5.16 55.69 10.80
CA GLN A 332 6.33 54.98 11.31
C GLN A 332 5.99 53.70 12.09
N SER A 333 4.93 53.73 12.91
CA SER A 333 4.41 52.53 13.59
C SER A 333 3.87 51.51 12.58
N HIS A 334 3.18 51.98 11.54
CA HIS A 334 2.70 51.14 10.45
C HIS A 334 3.88 50.62 9.61
N LYS A 335 4.92 51.41 9.34
CA LYS A 335 6.18 50.95 8.72
C LYS A 335 6.81 49.80 9.53
N VAL A 336 6.92 49.94 10.85
CA VAL A 336 7.46 48.88 11.72
C VAL A 336 6.54 47.65 11.74
N SER A 337 5.23 47.85 11.78
CA SER A 337 4.25 46.76 11.71
C SER A 337 4.30 46.01 10.38
N LEU A 338 4.39 46.73 9.25
CA LEU A 338 4.48 46.16 7.91
C LEU A 338 5.82 45.46 7.69
N LEU A 339 6.93 46.00 8.19
CA LEU A 339 8.23 45.33 8.16
C LEU A 339 8.22 44.06 9.04
N SER A 340 7.54 44.09 10.20
CA SER A 340 7.37 42.92 11.07
C SER A 340 6.45 41.85 10.46
N GLU A 341 5.34 42.25 9.83
CA GLU A 341 4.47 41.36 9.03
C GLU A 341 5.25 40.75 7.86
N LEU A 342 6.01 41.56 7.12
CA LEU A 342 6.88 41.11 6.04
C LEU A 342 7.92 40.12 6.57
N ASP A 343 8.57 40.39 7.71
CA ASP A 343 9.52 39.47 8.36
C ASP A 343 8.88 38.15 8.81
N LYS A 344 7.64 38.18 9.29
CA LYS A 344 6.86 36.97 9.61
C LYS A 344 6.54 36.17 8.35
N ILE A 345 6.24 36.82 7.23
CA ILE A 345 6.00 36.16 5.94
C ILE A 345 7.32 35.60 5.39
N VAL A 346 8.42 36.36 5.47
CA VAL A 346 9.77 35.88 5.11
C VAL A 346 10.12 34.64 5.92
N LYS A 347 9.91 34.64 7.24
CA LYS A 347 10.17 33.47 8.09
C LYS A 347 9.27 32.29 7.76
N ARG A 348 7.98 32.52 7.48
CA ARG A 348 7.05 31.46 7.04
C ARG A 348 7.46 30.88 5.69
N ALA A 349 7.83 31.72 4.73
CA ALA A 349 8.29 31.32 3.41
C ALA A 349 9.66 30.61 3.45
N GLN A 350 10.62 31.08 4.26
CA GLN A 350 11.92 30.42 4.44
C GLN A 350 11.80 29.01 5.05
N ASN A 351 10.75 28.78 5.84
CA ASN A 351 10.43 27.47 6.39
C ASN A 351 9.64 26.59 5.40
N GLN A 352 9.11 27.16 4.31
CA GLN A 352 8.51 26.41 3.21
C GLN A 352 9.59 25.96 2.23
N VAL A 353 9.54 24.67 1.89
CA VAL A 353 10.68 24.00 1.24
C VAL A 353 10.93 24.47 -0.21
N VAL A 354 9.94 25.10 -0.86
CA VAL A 354 10.05 25.75 -2.19
C VAL A 354 11.19 26.80 -2.24
N PHE A 355 11.47 27.47 -1.12
CA PHE A 355 12.49 28.52 -1.04
C PHE A 355 13.90 28.01 -0.72
N LYS A 356 14.11 26.69 -0.71
CA LYS A 356 15.46 26.09 -0.67
C LYS A 356 16.11 26.01 -2.06
N HIS A 357 15.34 26.19 -3.15
CA HIS A 357 15.89 26.21 -4.50
C HIS A 357 16.53 27.58 -4.81
N PRO A 358 17.77 27.65 -5.35
CA PRO A 358 18.54 28.90 -5.45
C PRO A 358 17.86 29.97 -6.31
N GLU A 359 17.17 29.59 -7.39
CA GLU A 359 16.54 30.53 -8.31
C GLU A 359 15.28 31.17 -7.69
N TYR A 360 14.45 30.38 -7.00
CA TYR A 360 13.26 30.88 -6.30
C TYR A 360 13.65 31.66 -5.05
N ALA A 361 14.68 31.22 -4.32
CA ALA A 361 15.26 31.97 -3.21
C ALA A 361 15.79 33.34 -3.68
N ARG A 362 16.42 33.40 -4.86
CA ARG A 362 16.90 34.65 -5.46
C ARG A 362 15.73 35.57 -5.86
N LYS A 363 14.77 35.07 -6.65
CA LYS A 363 13.57 35.86 -7.05
C LYS A 363 12.79 36.37 -5.83
N PHE A 364 12.67 35.56 -4.79
CA PHE A 364 12.05 35.93 -3.52
C PHE A 364 12.84 37.01 -2.76
N LYS A 365 14.16 36.86 -2.70
CA LYS A 365 15.05 37.83 -2.06
C LYS A 365 15.03 39.18 -2.79
N ASP A 366 15.03 39.15 -4.12
CA ASP A 366 14.96 40.34 -4.97
C ASP A 366 13.61 41.05 -4.79
N ALA A 367 12.49 40.32 -4.78
CA ALA A 367 11.16 40.87 -4.51
C ALA A 367 11.02 41.47 -3.10
N ILE A 368 11.57 40.80 -2.06
CA ILE A 368 11.59 41.36 -0.70
C ILE A 368 12.44 42.63 -0.62
N ALA A 369 13.59 42.65 -1.30
CA ALA A 369 14.48 43.81 -1.30
C ALA A 369 13.81 45.02 -1.98
N GLU A 370 13.14 44.80 -3.11
CA GLU A 370 12.38 45.81 -3.83
C GLU A 370 11.21 46.34 -2.97
N LYS A 371 10.46 45.45 -2.32
CA LYS A 371 9.35 45.83 -1.44
C LYS A 371 9.80 46.62 -0.20
N ARG A 372 10.91 46.22 0.42
CA ARG A 372 11.52 47.00 1.53
C ARG A 372 11.92 48.41 1.09
N LYS A 373 12.43 48.54 -0.13
CA LYS A 373 12.85 49.83 -0.70
C LYS A 373 11.65 50.75 -0.92
N GLU A 374 10.53 50.23 -1.43
CA GLU A 374 9.28 50.99 -1.59
C GLU A 374 8.69 51.44 -0.25
N ILE A 375 8.62 50.53 0.74
CA ILE A 375 8.13 50.85 2.11
C ILE A 375 8.99 51.95 2.75
N ASN A 376 10.30 51.94 2.52
CA ASN A 376 11.20 52.98 3.04
C ASN A 376 11.01 54.33 2.33
N ASN A 377 10.98 54.36 0.99
CA ASN A 377 10.87 55.60 0.21
C ASN A 377 9.54 56.34 0.40
N ASN A 378 8.44 55.61 0.60
CA ASN A 378 7.11 56.23 0.86
C ASN A 378 7.00 56.85 2.25
N ALA A 379 7.76 56.35 3.23
CA ALA A 379 7.75 56.90 4.58
C ALA A 379 8.54 58.23 4.66
N ASP A 380 9.66 58.33 3.95
CA ASP A 380 10.59 59.46 4.09
C ASP A 380 10.06 60.78 3.48
N ASN A 381 9.19 60.73 2.46
CA ASN A 381 8.60 61.92 1.82
C ASN A 381 7.53 62.65 2.65
N ARG A 382 6.98 62.03 3.71
CA ARG A 382 5.93 62.63 4.58
C ARG A 382 6.46 63.18 5.90
N VAL A 383 7.73 62.97 6.20
CA VAL A 383 8.38 63.23 7.50
C VAL A 383 8.78 64.71 7.67
N ILE A 384 9.02 65.46 6.60
CA ILE A 384 9.61 66.82 6.65
C ILE A 384 8.73 67.90 7.34
N SER A 385 7.40 67.69 7.46
CA SER A 385 6.48 68.76 7.94
C SER A 385 6.15 68.73 9.45
N ILE A 386 6.53 67.69 10.20
CA ILE A 386 6.08 67.47 11.59
C ILE A 386 7.23 67.54 12.60
N GLU A 387 8.43 67.88 12.13
CA GLU A 387 9.70 67.72 12.86
C GLU A 387 9.98 68.80 13.93
N GLU A 388 9.30 69.95 13.92
CA GLU A 388 9.61 71.06 14.83
C GLU A 388 8.87 71.02 16.17
N ASN A 389 7.70 70.39 16.27
CA ASN A 389 6.90 70.42 17.50
C ASN A 389 7.12 69.24 18.45
N PHE A 390 7.71 68.12 17.99
CA PHE A 390 7.87 66.90 18.79
C PHE A 390 9.13 66.89 19.67
N LYS A 391 10.06 67.84 19.45
CA LYS A 391 11.40 67.85 20.06
C LYS A 391 11.41 68.21 21.54
N MET A 392 10.38 68.89 22.05
CA MET A 392 10.32 69.37 23.44
C MET A 392 9.79 68.33 24.44
N LEU A 393 8.93 67.40 24.01
CA LEU A 393 8.23 66.48 24.91
C LEU A 393 9.01 65.17 25.16
N VAL A 394 9.87 64.77 24.22
CA VAL A 394 10.63 63.50 24.27
C VAL A 394 11.79 63.56 25.28
N GLN A 395 12.33 64.75 25.57
CA GLN A 395 13.46 64.91 26.50
C GLN A 395 13.10 64.65 27.97
N GLN A 396 11.83 64.75 28.37
CA GLN A 396 11.42 64.55 29.77
C GLN A 396 11.09 63.09 30.10
N ILE A 397 10.75 62.26 29.10
CA ILE A 397 10.32 60.87 29.29
C ILE A 397 11.50 59.88 29.19
N ALA A 398 12.59 60.27 28.53
CA ALA A 398 13.74 59.39 28.27
C ALA A 398 14.60 59.10 29.51
N GLN A 399 14.61 59.97 30.52
CA GLN A 399 15.52 59.82 31.67
C GLN A 399 15.05 58.79 32.70
N ILE A 400 13.75 58.49 32.77
CA ILE A 400 13.18 57.59 33.79
C ILE A 400 13.11 56.12 33.30
N LYS A 401 13.20 55.89 31.99
CA LYS A 401 12.91 54.60 31.36
C LYS A 401 14.13 53.67 31.18
N ILE A 402 15.35 54.18 31.36
CA ILE A 402 16.59 53.50 30.94
C ILE A 402 17.16 52.56 32.03
N GLU A 403 16.93 52.82 33.31
CA GLU A 403 17.60 52.06 34.38
C GLU A 403 16.86 50.77 34.81
N PHE A 404 15.57 50.61 34.50
CA PHE A 404 14.78 49.45 34.99
C PHE A 404 14.51 48.35 33.94
N SER A 405 14.65 48.63 32.64
CA SER A 405 14.30 47.70 31.54
C SER A 405 15.42 46.73 31.13
N GLN A 406 16.69 47.07 31.40
CA GLN A 406 17.82 46.33 30.86
C GLN A 406 18.15 45.10 31.72
N GLU A 407 18.17 45.22 33.05
CA GLU A 407 18.44 44.10 33.98
C GLU A 407 17.41 42.95 33.88
N SER A 408 16.14 43.28 33.66
CA SER A 408 15.07 42.26 33.55
C SER A 408 15.12 41.49 32.23
N MET A 409 15.51 42.16 31.13
CA MET A 409 15.65 41.53 29.82
C MET A 409 16.94 40.69 29.74
N ASP A 410 18.02 41.15 30.36
CA ASP A 410 19.28 40.42 30.41
C ASP A 410 19.17 39.14 31.27
N ALA A 411 18.39 39.18 32.37
CA ALA A 411 18.08 37.99 33.17
C ALA A 411 17.22 36.95 32.42
N LEU A 412 16.27 37.39 31.61
CA LEU A 412 15.39 36.53 30.81
C LEU A 412 16.14 35.89 29.62
N GLU A 413 17.01 36.64 28.96
CA GLU A 413 17.82 36.13 27.87
C GLU A 413 18.92 35.18 28.39
N ALA A 414 19.52 35.45 29.56
CA ALA A 414 20.43 34.53 30.24
C ALA A 414 19.75 33.19 30.57
N TYR A 415 18.53 33.23 31.13
CA TYR A 415 17.74 32.03 31.42
C TYR A 415 17.39 31.24 30.15
N ARG A 416 17.04 31.94 29.07
CA ARG A 416 16.74 31.33 27.77
C ARG A 416 17.97 30.63 27.16
N GLN A 417 19.14 31.25 27.23
CA GLN A 417 20.38 30.65 26.74
C GLN A 417 20.78 29.42 27.56
N GLU A 418 20.59 29.45 28.88
CA GLU A 418 20.81 28.28 29.73
C GLU A 418 19.87 27.12 29.35
N LEU A 419 18.61 27.42 29.03
CA LEU A 419 17.62 26.42 28.61
C LEU A 419 17.98 25.78 27.26
N MET A 420 18.44 26.59 26.30
CA MET A 420 18.88 26.11 24.98
C MET A 420 20.13 25.22 25.08
N LYS A 421 21.07 25.56 25.97
CA LYS A 421 22.26 24.75 26.22
C LYS A 421 21.90 23.38 26.81
N LYS A 422 21.00 23.34 27.80
CA LYS A 422 20.50 22.08 28.40
C LYS A 422 19.74 21.21 27.38
N LEU A 423 19.04 21.83 26.42
CA LEU A 423 18.37 21.13 25.32
C LEU A 423 19.35 20.47 24.35
N GLN A 424 20.44 21.16 23.98
CA GLN A 424 21.46 20.60 23.08
C GLN A 424 22.30 19.50 23.73
N GLU A 425 22.60 19.61 25.02
CA GLU A 425 23.26 18.55 25.79
C GLU A 425 22.37 17.29 25.85
N PHE A 426 21.06 17.49 25.96
CA PHE A 426 20.07 16.41 25.98
C PHE A 426 19.93 15.68 24.64
N GLU A 427 19.92 16.40 23.52
CA GLU A 427 19.90 15.78 22.18
C GLU A 427 21.13 14.89 21.96
N LYS A 428 22.30 15.31 22.46
CA LYS A 428 23.54 14.53 22.42
C LYS A 428 23.54 13.32 23.34
N GLU A 429 22.78 13.34 24.43
CA GLU A 429 22.59 12.17 25.29
C GLU A 429 21.64 11.15 24.67
N ILE A 430 20.56 11.59 24.01
CA ILE A 430 19.64 10.71 23.29
C ILE A 430 20.33 9.93 22.17
N GLU A 431 21.25 10.56 21.43
CA GLU A 431 22.03 9.90 20.37
C GLU A 431 22.95 8.77 20.87
N LYS A 432 23.27 8.74 22.18
CA LYS A 432 24.25 7.81 22.75
C LYS A 432 23.63 6.58 23.43
N ILE A 433 22.31 6.48 23.53
CA ILE A 433 21.65 5.46 24.36
C ILE A 433 21.11 4.33 23.47
N SER A 434 21.70 3.13 23.56
CA SER A 434 21.24 1.92 22.86
C SER A 434 20.37 0.97 23.70
N ASP A 435 20.22 1.20 25.02
CA ASP A 435 19.61 0.22 25.95
C ASP A 435 18.34 0.71 26.67
N LYS A 436 17.38 -0.21 26.86
CA LYS A 436 15.99 0.02 27.29
C LYS A 436 15.78 0.53 28.73
N GLU A 437 16.69 0.28 29.66
CA GLU A 437 16.49 0.64 31.09
C GLU A 437 16.77 2.12 31.39
N SER A 438 17.65 2.77 30.63
CA SER A 438 18.03 4.19 30.82
C SER A 438 16.93 5.18 30.38
N TYR A 439 16.03 4.78 29.48
CA TYR A 439 15.00 5.68 28.93
C TYR A 439 13.93 6.10 29.94
N SER A 440 13.58 5.25 30.92
CA SER A 440 12.51 5.57 31.88
C SER A 440 12.96 6.60 32.93
N GLU A 441 14.22 6.51 33.38
CA GLU A 441 14.82 7.48 34.31
C GLU A 441 14.95 8.86 33.66
N ILE A 442 15.29 8.90 32.37
CA ILE A 442 15.40 10.15 31.61
C ILE A 442 14.04 10.84 31.46
N ILE A 443 12.97 10.08 31.18
CA ILE A 443 11.62 10.64 31.11
C ILE A 443 11.19 11.19 32.47
N HIS A 444 11.45 10.45 33.56
CA HIS A 444 11.11 10.90 34.91
C HIS A 444 11.88 12.16 35.32
N LYS A 445 13.16 12.25 34.96
CA LYS A 445 13.99 13.45 35.18
C LYS A 445 13.47 14.65 34.39
N LYS A 446 13.03 14.45 33.16
CA LYS A 446 12.42 15.52 32.33
C LYS A 446 11.09 16.01 32.87
N GLN A 447 10.29 15.12 33.43
CA GLN A 447 9.02 15.49 34.06
C GLN A 447 9.24 16.40 35.28
N GLN A 448 10.25 16.09 36.10
CA GLN A 448 10.66 16.94 37.24
C GLN A 448 11.26 18.29 36.81
N GLU A 449 12.06 18.33 35.73
CA GLU A 449 12.62 19.58 35.19
C GLU A 449 11.53 20.51 34.64
N ILE A 450 10.50 19.96 33.98
CA ILE A 450 9.35 20.73 33.48
C ILE A 450 8.51 21.30 34.63
N GLU A 451 8.25 20.50 35.66
CA GLU A 451 7.56 20.96 36.87
C GLU A 451 8.32 22.09 37.58
N SER A 452 9.65 21.96 37.66
CA SER A 452 10.52 22.98 38.25
C SER A 452 10.51 24.29 37.45
N SER A 453 10.53 24.20 36.11
CA SER A 453 10.44 25.36 35.20
C SER A 453 9.07 26.06 35.29
N TYR A 454 7.99 25.29 35.45
CA TYR A 454 6.64 25.83 35.64
C TYR A 454 6.52 26.63 36.95
N VAL A 455 7.10 26.12 38.05
CA VAL A 455 7.13 26.83 39.34
C VAL A 455 7.93 28.13 39.25
N ALA A 456 9.04 28.15 38.52
CA ALA A 456 9.83 29.36 38.29
C ALA A 456 9.07 30.42 37.47
N ARG A 457 8.37 30.01 36.41
CA ARG A 457 7.53 30.92 35.59
C ARG A 457 6.35 31.49 36.36
N LYS A 458 5.71 30.68 37.22
CA LYS A 458 4.61 31.13 38.08
C LYS A 458 5.07 32.25 39.03
N LYS A 459 6.26 32.10 39.64
CA LYS A 459 6.85 33.16 40.49
C LYS A 459 7.19 34.43 39.71
N ALA A 460 7.69 34.32 38.49
CA ALA A 460 7.97 35.50 37.64
C ALA A 460 6.69 36.28 37.30
N ILE A 461 5.58 35.57 37.07
CA ILE A 461 4.26 36.18 36.82
C ILE A 461 3.71 36.87 38.07
N GLU A 462 3.88 36.27 39.26
CA GLU A 462 3.53 36.92 40.53
C GLU A 462 4.32 38.22 40.72
N VAL A 463 5.61 38.24 40.39
CA VAL A 463 6.45 39.46 40.46
C VAL A 463 5.98 40.55 39.50
N VAL A 464 5.61 40.21 38.26
CA VAL A 464 5.06 41.18 37.29
C VAL A 464 3.72 41.76 37.78
N SER A 465 2.89 40.95 38.45
CA SER A 465 1.63 41.43 39.03
C SER A 465 1.84 42.41 40.19
N VAL A 466 2.89 42.23 40.99
CA VAL A 466 3.28 43.14 42.08
C VAL A 466 3.83 44.46 41.52
N ILE A 467 4.61 44.40 40.43
CA ILE A 467 5.14 45.60 39.76
C ILE A 467 4.01 46.44 39.15
N GLN A 468 3.01 45.80 38.52
CA GLN A 468 1.83 46.49 38.00
C GLN A 468 0.96 47.11 39.11
N GLN A 469 0.91 46.49 40.29
CA GLN A 469 0.23 47.06 41.45
C GLN A 469 0.94 48.33 41.96
N MET A 470 2.28 48.36 41.91
CA MET A 470 3.08 49.53 42.31
C MET A 470 3.02 50.69 41.29
N GLU A 471 2.87 50.41 39.99
CA GLU A 471 2.69 51.43 38.94
C GLU A 471 1.34 52.19 39.07
N ILE A 472 0.32 51.53 39.61
CA ILE A 472 -1.02 52.10 39.83
C ILE A 472 -1.04 53.04 41.03
N ASP A 473 -0.28 52.75 42.09
CA ASP A 473 -0.21 53.61 43.29
C ASP A 473 0.54 54.94 43.03
N PHE A 474 1.31 55.03 41.92
CA PHE A 474 2.08 56.23 41.56
C PHE A 474 1.35 57.25 40.67
N THR A 475 0.16 56.93 40.14
CA THR A 475 -0.61 57.84 39.28
C THR A 475 -1.87 58.35 39.98
N SER A 476 -1.74 59.51 40.61
CA SER A 476 -2.86 60.22 41.22
C SER A 476 -3.86 60.77 40.18
N CYS A 477 -5.15 60.55 40.50
CA CYS A 477 -6.35 61.31 40.12
C CYS A 477 -7.23 60.84 38.92
N ASP A 478 -8.49 60.62 39.29
CA ASP A 478 -9.77 60.67 38.55
C ASP A 478 -10.32 59.45 37.80
N ASN A 479 -9.69 58.26 37.82
CA ASN A 479 -10.35 57.07 37.25
C ASN A 479 -9.95 55.72 37.89
N ARG A 480 -9.95 55.68 39.23
CA ARG A 480 -9.61 54.47 40.02
C ARG A 480 -10.41 53.23 39.60
N ASP A 481 -11.70 53.38 39.33
CA ASP A 481 -12.58 52.26 38.95
C ASP A 481 -12.26 51.72 37.54
N ALA A 482 -11.87 52.59 36.61
CA ALA A 482 -11.46 52.18 35.27
C ALA A 482 -10.10 51.48 35.27
N ILE A 483 -9.19 51.89 36.16
CA ILE A 483 -7.87 51.27 36.34
C ILE A 483 -8.02 49.88 36.98
N GLU A 484 -8.82 49.73 38.04
CA GLU A 484 -9.08 48.42 38.64
C GLU A 484 -9.82 47.48 37.67
N ALA A 485 -10.77 47.99 36.87
CA ALA A 485 -11.41 47.19 35.82
C ALA A 485 -10.43 46.74 34.73
N HIS A 486 -9.51 47.61 34.30
CA HIS A 486 -8.48 47.26 33.33
C HIS A 486 -7.49 46.24 33.89
N LYS A 487 -7.08 46.40 35.15
CA LYS A 487 -6.21 45.45 35.87
C LYS A 487 -6.86 44.08 36.03
N ALA A 488 -8.12 44.03 36.45
CA ALA A 488 -8.87 42.78 36.53
C ALA A 488 -8.98 42.08 35.16
N SER A 489 -9.19 42.86 34.08
CA SER A 489 -9.21 42.34 32.70
C SER A 489 -7.86 41.80 32.26
N LEU A 490 -6.75 42.50 32.56
CA LEU A 490 -5.41 42.07 32.20
C LEU A 490 -5.00 40.80 32.95
N LEU A 491 -5.31 40.72 34.26
CA LEU A 491 -5.09 39.52 35.09
C LEU A 491 -5.91 38.32 34.59
N ALA A 492 -7.15 38.55 34.17
CA ALA A 492 -7.99 37.49 33.60
C ALA A 492 -7.40 36.96 32.29
N GLN A 493 -6.99 37.84 31.36
CA GLN A 493 -6.35 37.46 30.10
C GLN A 493 -5.02 36.73 30.31
N LEU A 494 -4.24 37.16 31.31
CA LEU A 494 -2.97 36.52 31.64
C LEU A 494 -3.20 35.11 32.22
N ASN A 495 -4.15 34.95 33.14
CA ASN A 495 -4.51 33.66 33.71
C ASN A 495 -5.05 32.70 32.64
N GLU A 496 -5.90 33.18 31.73
CA GLU A 496 -6.40 32.40 30.60
C GLU A 496 -5.25 31.92 29.70
N LYS A 497 -4.29 32.81 29.38
CA LYS A 497 -3.12 32.45 28.57
C LYS A 497 -2.22 31.42 29.25
N VAL A 498 -2.00 31.55 30.57
CA VAL A 498 -1.21 30.59 31.35
C VAL A 498 -1.87 29.21 31.42
N VAL A 499 -3.20 29.17 31.59
CA VAL A 499 -3.96 27.92 31.57
C VAL A 499 -3.88 27.28 30.18
N THR A 500 -4.07 28.08 29.12
CA THR A 500 -4.02 27.59 27.74
C THR A 500 -2.63 27.03 27.37
N GLU A 501 -1.54 27.71 27.74
CA GLU A 501 -0.18 27.23 27.50
C GLU A 501 0.15 25.96 28.30
N LYS A 502 -0.37 25.84 29.53
CA LYS A 502 -0.24 24.62 30.35
C LYS A 502 -0.94 23.43 29.67
N ASP A 503 -2.17 23.62 29.19
CA ASP A 503 -2.95 22.58 28.53
C ASP A 503 -2.32 22.16 27.20
N GLN A 504 -1.77 23.11 26.44
CA GLN A 504 -1.00 22.81 25.22
C GLN A 504 0.26 21.99 25.53
N THR A 505 0.98 22.34 26.60
CA THR A 505 2.20 21.62 27.00
C THR A 505 1.89 20.20 27.49
N LEU A 506 0.83 20.02 28.28
CA LEU A 506 0.33 18.70 28.69
C LEU A 506 -0.11 17.85 27.49
N THR A 507 -0.78 18.47 26.53
CA THR A 507 -1.20 17.80 25.29
C THR A 507 0.02 17.36 24.47
N GLN A 508 1.05 18.20 24.33
CA GLN A 508 2.26 17.85 23.61
C GLN A 508 3.06 16.74 24.31
N ALA A 509 3.14 16.76 25.65
CA ALA A 509 3.79 15.72 26.43
C ALA A 509 3.08 14.35 26.29
N SER A 510 1.74 14.33 26.33
CA SER A 510 0.97 13.10 26.12
C SER A 510 1.10 12.54 24.70
N LEU A 511 1.18 13.41 23.68
CA LEU A 511 1.41 13.00 22.30
C LEU A 511 2.79 12.36 22.13
N LEU A 512 3.83 12.95 22.72
CA LEU A 512 5.19 12.39 22.74
C LEU A 512 5.24 11.02 23.43
N GLN A 513 4.57 10.88 24.58
CA GLN A 513 4.49 9.60 25.30
C GLN A 513 3.83 8.52 24.44
N LYS A 514 2.77 8.87 23.70
CA LYS A 514 2.11 7.96 22.76
C LYS A 514 3.04 7.56 21.61
N THR A 515 3.71 8.53 20.96
CA THR A 515 4.64 8.25 19.86
C THR A 515 5.80 7.34 20.29
N VAL A 516 6.31 7.52 21.51
CA VAL A 516 7.36 6.66 22.07
C VAL A 516 6.84 5.25 22.32
N SER A 517 5.62 5.10 22.85
CA SER A 517 4.97 3.79 23.04
C SER A 517 4.77 3.06 21.72
N ASP A 518 4.27 3.76 20.70
CA ASP A 518 4.02 3.19 19.37
C ASP A 518 5.33 2.73 18.70
N ARG A 519 6.41 3.52 18.81
CA ARG A 519 7.74 3.12 18.31
C ARG A 519 8.31 1.92 19.07
N LYS A 520 8.13 1.84 20.39
CA LYS A 520 8.58 0.70 21.19
C LYS A 520 7.91 -0.58 20.73
N GLN A 521 6.59 -0.53 20.52
CA GLN A 521 5.82 -1.67 20.01
C GLN A 521 6.31 -2.09 18.61
N GLN A 522 6.54 -1.14 17.71
CA GLN A 522 7.04 -1.42 16.36
C GLN A 522 8.44 -2.09 16.36
N ILE A 523 9.33 -1.66 17.27
CA ILE A 523 10.65 -2.28 17.43
C ILE A 523 10.53 -3.71 17.98
N GLU A 524 9.63 -3.95 18.93
CA GLU A 524 9.40 -5.29 19.48
C GLU A 524 8.77 -6.24 18.45
N GLU A 525 7.82 -5.76 17.66
CA GLU A 525 7.19 -6.53 16.58
C GLU A 525 8.19 -6.87 15.46
N SER A 526 9.05 -5.92 15.06
CA SER A 526 10.09 -6.15 14.05
C SER A 526 11.20 -7.10 14.54
N ALA A 527 11.61 -7.00 15.81
CA ALA A 527 12.55 -7.94 16.41
C ALA A 527 11.98 -9.37 16.48
N LEU A 528 10.71 -9.52 16.87
CA LEU A 528 10.03 -10.82 16.90
C LEU A 528 9.86 -11.41 15.50
N ALA A 529 9.55 -10.58 14.49
CA ALA A 529 9.47 -11.01 13.10
C ALA A 529 10.83 -11.48 12.56
N ARG A 530 11.92 -10.79 12.89
CA ARG A 530 13.30 -11.19 12.55
C ARG A 530 13.66 -12.54 13.18
N GLY A 531 13.37 -12.73 14.47
CA GLY A 531 13.61 -14.01 15.15
C GLY A 531 12.89 -15.18 14.46
N LYS A 532 11.58 -15.03 14.20
CA LYS A 532 10.79 -16.04 13.47
C LYS A 532 11.32 -16.33 12.06
N ARG A 533 11.88 -15.31 11.39
CA ARG A 533 12.49 -15.45 10.07
C ARG A 533 13.77 -16.30 10.14
N VAL A 534 14.65 -16.03 11.10
CA VAL A 534 15.89 -16.80 11.30
C VAL A 534 15.58 -18.26 11.61
N ASP A 535 14.63 -18.52 12.52
CA ASP A 535 14.20 -19.89 12.84
C ASP A 535 13.68 -20.65 11.60
N SER A 536 12.96 -19.94 10.72
CA SER A 536 12.47 -20.54 9.47
C SER A 536 13.60 -20.82 8.47
N ILE A 537 14.61 -19.95 8.40
CA ILE A 537 15.80 -20.14 7.55
C ILE A 537 16.55 -21.40 8.00
N GLU A 538 16.83 -21.52 9.30
CA GLU A 538 17.55 -22.65 9.88
C GLU A 538 16.84 -23.99 9.62
N LYS A 539 15.51 -24.02 9.76
CA LYS A 539 14.71 -25.22 9.46
C LYS A 539 14.85 -25.68 8.00
N SER A 540 14.82 -24.77 7.04
CA SER A 540 14.99 -25.09 5.62
C SER A 540 16.40 -25.60 5.32
N VAL A 541 17.42 -24.96 5.88
CA VAL A 541 18.83 -25.33 5.69
C VAL A 541 19.10 -26.71 6.28
N LYS A 542 18.56 -27.01 7.46
CA LYS A 542 18.67 -28.33 8.09
C LYS A 542 18.07 -29.47 7.24
N ALA A 543 16.99 -29.18 6.49
CA ALA A 543 16.42 -30.16 5.57
C ALA A 543 17.37 -30.46 4.41
N ILE A 544 18.02 -29.43 3.84
CA ILE A 544 19.06 -29.58 2.82
C ILE A 544 20.24 -30.38 3.39
N ASP A 545 20.70 -30.07 4.60
CA ASP A 545 21.81 -30.77 5.25
C ASP A 545 21.53 -32.27 5.43
N THR A 546 20.28 -32.63 5.74
CA THR A 546 19.86 -34.03 5.86
C THR A 546 19.95 -34.76 4.51
N ILE A 547 19.56 -34.10 3.42
CA ILE A 547 19.67 -34.64 2.05
C ILE A 547 21.15 -34.80 1.67
N LEU A 548 21.99 -33.80 1.95
CA LEU A 548 23.42 -33.85 1.66
C LEU A 548 24.16 -34.91 2.49
N ALA A 549 23.75 -35.13 3.75
CA ALA A 549 24.27 -36.22 4.57
C ALA A 549 23.92 -37.60 3.98
N THR A 550 22.72 -37.76 3.41
CA THR A 550 22.31 -38.99 2.71
C THR A 550 23.17 -39.24 1.48
N LEU A 551 23.45 -38.20 0.68
CA LEU A 551 24.40 -38.30 -0.44
C LEU A 551 25.80 -38.69 0.03
N GLN A 552 26.29 -38.08 1.11
CA GLN A 552 27.59 -38.42 1.68
C GLN A 552 27.67 -39.88 2.13
N GLY A 553 26.62 -40.41 2.74
CA GLY A 553 26.50 -41.84 3.08
C GLY A 553 26.56 -42.74 1.83
N LYS A 554 25.76 -42.41 0.81
CA LYS A 554 25.73 -43.11 -0.49
C LYS A 554 27.10 -43.16 -1.17
N ILE A 555 27.88 -42.07 -1.08
CA ILE A 555 29.25 -42.00 -1.60
C ILE A 555 30.19 -42.93 -0.81
N GLY A 556 30.00 -43.06 0.50
CA GLY A 556 30.79 -43.95 1.36
C GLY A 556 30.60 -45.43 1.06
N GLU A 557 29.46 -45.84 0.52
CA GLU A 557 29.14 -47.22 0.13
C GLU A 557 29.83 -47.65 -1.19
N VAL A 558 30.35 -46.71 -1.98
CA VAL A 558 30.98 -47.01 -3.27
C VAL A 558 32.32 -47.72 -3.04
N LYS A 559 32.42 -48.98 -3.48
CA LYS A 559 33.67 -49.76 -3.41
C LYS A 559 34.78 -49.04 -4.18
N GLN A 560 35.82 -48.61 -3.46
CA GLN A 560 36.96 -47.83 -4.00
C GLN A 560 37.69 -48.49 -5.19
N HIS A 561 37.52 -49.81 -5.38
CA HIS A 561 38.18 -50.58 -6.42
C HIS A 561 37.42 -50.67 -7.75
N HIS A 562 36.15 -50.23 -7.85
CA HIS A 562 35.34 -50.43 -9.07
C HIS A 562 35.29 -49.22 -10.02
N SER A 563 35.33 -47.98 -9.55
CA SER A 563 35.55 -46.80 -10.42
C SER A 563 36.07 -45.60 -9.62
N LYS A 564 37.37 -45.32 -9.76
CA LYS A 564 38.02 -44.16 -9.11
C LYS A 564 37.47 -42.83 -9.64
N GLU A 565 37.12 -42.78 -10.93
CA GLU A 565 36.58 -41.58 -11.57
C GLU A 565 35.17 -41.28 -11.09
N ALA A 566 34.29 -42.29 -11.00
CA ALA A 566 32.96 -42.10 -10.44
C ALA A 566 32.98 -41.62 -8.98
N LEU A 567 33.87 -42.18 -8.15
CA LEU A 567 34.04 -41.72 -6.77
C LEU A 567 34.51 -40.26 -6.71
N ARG A 568 35.44 -39.86 -7.58
CA ARG A 568 35.91 -38.48 -7.70
C ARG A 568 34.78 -37.53 -8.10
N ARG A 569 33.98 -37.91 -9.11
CA ARG A 569 32.82 -37.14 -9.57
C ARG A 569 31.74 -37.01 -8.50
N ALA A 570 31.45 -38.08 -7.75
CA ALA A 570 30.47 -38.06 -6.68
C ALA A 570 30.90 -37.15 -5.52
N LYS A 571 32.18 -37.18 -5.13
CA LYS A 571 32.74 -36.24 -4.14
C LYS A 571 32.69 -34.80 -4.64
N GLY A 572 33.02 -34.56 -5.90
CA GLY A 572 32.91 -33.23 -6.52
C GLY A 572 31.48 -32.69 -6.46
N LEU A 573 30.49 -33.52 -6.82
CA LEU A 573 29.08 -33.18 -6.70
C LEU A 573 28.70 -32.78 -5.26
N LEU A 574 29.08 -33.57 -4.25
CA LEU A 574 28.79 -33.25 -2.85
C LEU A 574 29.40 -31.90 -2.44
N THR A 575 30.63 -31.60 -2.86
CA THR A 575 31.29 -30.33 -2.57
C THR A 575 30.52 -29.16 -3.18
N THR A 576 30.20 -29.20 -4.48
CA THR A 576 29.47 -28.12 -5.16
C THR A 576 28.07 -27.91 -4.59
N LEU A 577 27.39 -28.98 -4.16
CA LEU A 577 26.08 -28.87 -3.50
C LEU A 577 26.19 -28.23 -2.11
N LYS A 578 27.26 -28.49 -1.34
CA LYS A 578 27.52 -27.81 -0.05
C LYS A 578 27.81 -26.33 -0.24
N GLU A 579 28.63 -25.97 -1.23
CA GLU A 579 28.88 -24.57 -1.58
C GLU A 579 27.59 -23.85 -2.01
N SER A 580 26.76 -24.51 -2.81
CA SER A 580 25.44 -23.98 -3.20
C SER A 580 24.55 -23.77 -1.96
N ARG A 581 24.57 -24.70 -1.01
CA ARG A 581 23.83 -24.61 0.28
C ARG A 581 24.31 -23.42 1.12
N ASP A 582 25.62 -23.21 1.23
CA ASP A 582 26.20 -22.09 1.98
C ASP A 582 25.82 -20.75 1.34
N ASN A 583 25.97 -20.63 0.01
CA ASN A 583 25.54 -19.44 -0.74
C ASN A 583 24.04 -19.19 -0.60
N TYR A 584 23.22 -20.24 -0.57
CA TYR A 584 21.79 -20.13 -0.29
C TYR A 584 21.54 -19.56 1.10
N TYR A 585 22.19 -20.07 2.15
CA TYR A 585 22.06 -19.56 3.51
C TYR A 585 22.44 -18.08 3.62
N GLU A 586 23.59 -17.69 3.07
CA GLU A 586 24.05 -16.31 3.08
C GLU A 586 23.08 -15.38 2.34
N ASN A 587 22.60 -15.78 1.16
CA ASN A 587 21.60 -15.01 0.40
C ASN A 587 20.27 -14.85 1.17
N LEU A 588 19.91 -15.83 2.01
CA LEU A 588 18.72 -15.77 2.84
C LEU A 588 18.87 -14.88 4.07
N LEU A 589 20.09 -14.68 4.56
CA LEU A 589 20.40 -13.77 5.66
C LEU A 589 20.61 -12.33 5.19
N ALA A 590 21.17 -12.15 4.00
CA ALA A 590 21.71 -10.86 3.56
C ALA A 590 20.68 -9.74 3.32
N LYS A 591 19.37 -10.01 3.09
CA LYS A 591 18.43 -8.95 2.64
C LYS A 591 16.98 -9.06 3.10
N ASP A 592 16.37 -7.91 3.42
CA ASP A 592 14.91 -7.68 3.51
C ASP A 592 14.31 -7.18 2.17
N ASP A 593 15.10 -6.72 1.19
CA ASP A 593 14.59 -5.91 0.03
C ASP A 593 15.29 -6.13 -1.36
N GLN A 594 15.81 -7.32 -1.73
CA GLN A 594 16.15 -7.55 -3.15
C GLN A 594 15.59 -8.85 -3.73
N ASP A 595 14.95 -8.68 -4.89
CA ASP A 595 14.11 -9.60 -5.67
C ASP A 595 14.82 -10.79 -6.35
N ILE A 596 16.02 -11.19 -5.92
CA ILE A 596 16.62 -12.41 -6.47
C ILE A 596 16.08 -13.61 -5.67
N PRO A 597 15.34 -14.56 -6.28
CA PRO A 597 14.83 -15.71 -5.55
C PRO A 597 16.03 -16.61 -5.20
N ALA A 598 16.57 -16.47 -3.98
CA ALA A 598 17.71 -17.27 -3.51
C ALA A 598 17.49 -18.79 -3.75
N GLY A 599 16.23 -19.24 -3.71
CA GLY A 599 15.84 -20.60 -4.04
C GLY A 599 16.07 -20.98 -5.50
N GLU A 600 15.82 -20.09 -6.45
CA GLU A 600 16.03 -20.34 -7.88
C GLU A 600 17.53 -20.42 -8.22
N VAL A 601 18.33 -19.51 -7.65
CA VAL A 601 19.80 -19.52 -7.79
C VAL A 601 20.37 -20.83 -7.25
N PHE A 602 19.91 -21.25 -6.08
CA PHE A 602 20.30 -22.52 -5.47
C PHE A 602 19.91 -23.72 -6.36
N LEU A 603 18.66 -23.78 -6.84
CA LEU A 603 18.17 -24.89 -7.65
C LEU A 603 18.86 -24.98 -9.01
N THR A 604 19.16 -23.84 -9.63
CA THR A 604 19.92 -23.77 -10.87
C THR A 604 21.33 -24.32 -10.67
N SER A 605 21.99 -23.91 -9.59
CA SER A 605 23.34 -24.40 -9.23
C SER A 605 23.33 -25.92 -8.97
N CYS A 606 22.32 -26.42 -8.24
CA CYS A 606 22.16 -27.85 -7.98
C CYS A 606 21.90 -28.64 -9.26
N LYS A 607 21.02 -28.15 -10.15
CA LYS A 607 20.69 -28.79 -11.41
C LYS A 607 21.92 -28.87 -12.33
N GLN A 608 22.70 -27.80 -12.39
CA GLN A 608 23.95 -27.78 -13.15
C GLN A 608 24.95 -28.80 -12.59
N ALA A 609 25.23 -28.77 -11.29
CA ALA A 609 26.17 -29.69 -10.65
C ALA A 609 25.76 -31.17 -10.86
N ILE A 610 24.47 -31.48 -10.73
CA ILE A 610 23.94 -32.83 -10.98
C ILE A 610 24.13 -33.21 -12.45
N ASN A 611 23.78 -32.34 -13.41
CA ASN A 611 23.90 -32.64 -14.84
C ASN A 611 25.35 -32.87 -15.27
N GLU A 612 26.31 -32.15 -14.70
CA GLU A 612 27.74 -32.32 -14.98
C GLU A 612 28.27 -33.67 -14.46
N ALA A 613 27.80 -34.12 -13.29
CA ALA A 613 28.20 -35.40 -12.71
C ALA A 613 27.43 -36.60 -13.30
N LYS A 614 26.22 -36.36 -13.83
CA LYS A 614 25.26 -37.39 -14.22
C LYS A 614 25.80 -38.44 -15.22
N PRO A 615 26.52 -38.10 -16.31
CA PRO A 615 26.96 -39.11 -17.29
C PRO A 615 27.81 -40.22 -16.65
N VAL A 616 28.83 -39.83 -15.90
CA VAL A 616 29.77 -40.76 -15.25
C VAL A 616 29.07 -41.56 -14.14
N LEU A 617 28.24 -40.90 -13.33
CA LEU A 617 27.57 -41.57 -12.20
C LEU A 617 26.44 -42.53 -12.66
N ILE A 618 25.86 -42.30 -13.85
CA ILE A 618 24.92 -43.25 -14.45
C ILE A 618 25.66 -44.48 -14.97
N GLU A 619 26.71 -44.26 -15.75
CA GLU A 619 27.47 -45.34 -16.40
C GLU A 619 28.14 -46.26 -15.38
N ASP A 620 28.84 -45.68 -14.41
CA ASP A 620 29.70 -46.45 -13.51
C ASP A 620 28.98 -46.94 -12.24
N LEU A 621 27.94 -46.22 -11.79
CA LEU A 621 27.27 -46.51 -10.50
C LEU A 621 25.77 -46.75 -10.64
N GLY A 622 25.16 -46.55 -11.82
CA GLY A 622 23.71 -46.70 -12.00
C GLY A 622 22.88 -45.66 -11.23
N TRP A 623 23.44 -44.49 -10.89
CA TRP A 623 22.78 -43.51 -10.00
C TRP A 623 21.73 -42.62 -10.69
N GLY A 624 21.34 -42.88 -11.93
CA GLY A 624 20.45 -41.98 -12.70
C GLY A 624 19.14 -41.64 -12.00
N ARG A 625 18.45 -42.67 -11.48
CA ARG A 625 17.20 -42.50 -10.73
C ARG A 625 17.42 -41.79 -9.39
N TYR A 626 18.52 -42.12 -8.72
CA TYR A 626 18.90 -41.50 -7.45
C TYR A 626 19.17 -40.01 -7.60
N LEU A 627 19.97 -39.60 -8.60
CA LEU A 627 20.28 -38.18 -8.87
C LEU A 627 19.03 -37.36 -9.23
N HIS A 628 18.07 -37.96 -9.93
CA HIS A 628 16.78 -37.32 -10.21
C HIS A 628 15.96 -37.09 -8.94
N ASN A 629 15.91 -38.08 -8.06
CA ASN A 629 15.25 -37.95 -6.76
C ASN A 629 15.96 -36.95 -5.84
N LEU A 630 17.29 -36.93 -5.85
CA LEU A 630 18.09 -35.95 -5.11
C LEU A 630 17.72 -34.51 -5.49
N LEU A 631 17.61 -34.20 -6.79
CA LEU A 631 17.19 -32.87 -7.25
C LEU A 631 15.76 -32.53 -6.79
N LYS A 632 14.83 -33.49 -6.84
CA LYS A 632 13.46 -33.30 -6.35
C LYS A 632 13.41 -33.03 -4.85
N GLU A 633 14.22 -33.74 -4.06
CA GLU A 633 14.31 -33.56 -2.61
C GLU A 633 14.86 -32.17 -2.26
N LEU A 634 15.91 -31.73 -2.97
CA LEU A 634 16.46 -30.37 -2.83
C LEU A 634 15.43 -29.30 -3.23
N ALA A 635 14.68 -29.51 -4.33
CA ALA A 635 13.58 -28.63 -4.73
C ALA A 635 12.47 -28.55 -3.69
N ASN A 636 12.03 -29.69 -3.17
CA ASN A 636 11.00 -29.73 -2.12
C ASN A 636 11.46 -29.03 -0.83
N ALA A 637 12.74 -29.15 -0.45
CA ALA A 637 13.28 -28.48 0.73
C ALA A 637 13.26 -26.94 0.61
N VAL A 638 13.45 -26.43 -0.61
CA VAL A 638 13.45 -24.98 -0.92
C VAL A 638 12.01 -24.45 -1.10
N ILE A 639 11.15 -25.16 -1.83
CA ILE A 639 9.79 -24.72 -2.15
C ILE A 639 8.89 -24.70 -0.91
N LYS A 640 9.10 -25.61 0.06
CA LYS A 640 8.35 -25.66 1.34
C LYS A 640 8.46 -24.36 2.16
N ARG A 641 9.36 -23.45 1.80
CA ARG A 641 9.52 -22.12 2.39
C ARG A 641 8.59 -21.05 1.79
N VAL A 642 8.13 -21.20 0.55
CA VAL A 642 7.18 -20.24 -0.04
C VAL A 642 5.84 -20.47 0.65
N PRO A 643 5.20 -19.45 1.25
CA PRO A 643 4.02 -19.61 2.10
C PRO A 643 2.74 -19.87 1.27
N PHE A 644 2.80 -20.80 0.32
CA PHE A 644 1.62 -21.40 -0.28
C PHE A 644 1.15 -22.49 0.69
N GLY A 645 0.00 -22.26 1.34
CA GLY A 645 -0.56 -23.14 2.35
C GLY A 645 -0.84 -24.55 1.83
N ASN A 646 0.11 -25.47 2.02
CA ASN A 646 -0.06 -26.89 2.39
C ASN A 646 1.28 -27.60 2.22
N SER A 647 1.64 -28.49 3.15
CA SER A 647 2.84 -29.33 3.08
C SER A 647 2.68 -30.48 2.06
N LEU A 648 2.33 -30.14 0.83
CA LEU A 648 2.36 -31.06 -0.30
C LEU A 648 3.79 -31.07 -0.82
N TYR A 649 4.44 -32.23 -0.82
CA TYR A 649 5.66 -32.44 -1.58
C TYR A 649 5.32 -32.17 -3.06
N PHE A 650 5.73 -31.01 -3.61
CA PHE A 650 5.42 -30.60 -4.98
C PHE A 650 5.90 -31.63 -5.99
N PHE A 651 7.03 -32.27 -5.71
CA PHE A 651 7.53 -33.39 -6.49
C PHE A 651 7.42 -34.68 -5.68
N LYS A 652 6.59 -35.63 -6.15
CA LYS A 652 6.62 -37.01 -5.65
C LYS A 652 7.99 -37.62 -5.94
N VAL A 653 8.69 -38.03 -4.88
CA VAL A 653 9.92 -38.83 -4.99
C VAL A 653 9.52 -40.19 -5.55
N SER A 654 10.17 -40.63 -6.63
CA SER A 654 9.86 -41.93 -7.21
C SER A 654 10.33 -43.01 -6.24
N PRO A 655 9.46 -43.91 -5.73
CA PRO A 655 9.88 -44.97 -4.82
C PRO A 655 10.97 -45.83 -5.46
N ALA A 656 11.85 -46.39 -4.64
CA ALA A 656 12.80 -47.39 -5.10
C ALA A 656 12.05 -48.58 -5.68
N GLU A 657 12.58 -49.23 -6.71
CA GLU A 657 11.96 -50.42 -7.34
C GLU A 657 11.64 -51.51 -6.33
N SER A 658 12.53 -51.71 -5.33
CA SER A 658 12.29 -52.63 -4.23
C SER A 658 11.13 -52.21 -3.32
N ALA A 659 10.93 -50.91 -3.08
CA ALA A 659 9.82 -50.41 -2.26
C ALA A 659 8.48 -50.52 -2.99
N SER A 660 8.46 -50.27 -4.31
CA SER A 660 7.28 -50.57 -5.14
C SER A 660 6.97 -52.05 -5.16
N ALA A 661 7.97 -52.92 -5.31
CA ALA A 661 7.78 -54.37 -5.28
C ALA A 661 7.28 -54.89 -3.92
N VAL A 662 7.71 -54.28 -2.80
CA VAL A 662 7.21 -54.61 -1.45
C VAL A 662 5.77 -54.12 -1.27
N SER A 663 5.44 -52.90 -1.71
CA SER A 663 4.06 -52.39 -1.66
C SER A 663 3.10 -53.23 -2.51
N GLU A 664 3.53 -53.64 -3.71
CA GLU A 664 2.76 -54.55 -4.57
C GLU A 664 2.61 -55.94 -3.94
N ALA A 665 3.65 -56.43 -3.24
CA ALA A 665 3.58 -57.69 -2.51
C ALA A 665 2.65 -57.60 -1.28
N GLU A 666 2.66 -56.49 -0.54
CA GLU A 666 1.74 -56.23 0.58
C GLU A 666 0.29 -56.10 0.11
N ASP A 667 0.04 -55.39 -0.99
CA ASP A 667 -1.30 -55.28 -1.60
C ASP A 667 -1.78 -56.64 -2.14
N ALA A 668 -0.88 -57.47 -2.67
CA ALA A 668 -1.19 -58.84 -3.10
C ALA A 668 -1.49 -59.77 -1.92
N LEU A 669 -0.89 -59.54 -0.76
CA LEU A 669 -1.16 -60.29 0.48
C LEU A 669 -2.49 -59.87 1.12
N LEU A 670 -2.79 -58.57 1.15
CA LEU A 670 -4.06 -58.04 1.67
C LEU A 670 -5.26 -58.47 0.82
N ASN A 671 -5.10 -58.54 -0.50
CA ASN A 671 -6.17 -58.99 -1.41
C ASN A 671 -6.36 -60.53 -1.46
N ARG A 672 -5.48 -61.32 -0.82
CA ARG A 672 -5.64 -62.79 -0.73
C ARG A 672 -6.41 -63.27 0.50
N GLN A 673 -6.66 -62.41 1.49
CA GLN A 673 -7.42 -62.76 2.69
C GLN A 673 -8.92 -62.48 2.56
N VAL A 674 -9.58 -63.01 1.51
CA VAL A 674 -11.02 -63.28 1.58
C VAL A 674 -11.36 -64.56 0.77
N PRO A 675 -11.27 -65.75 1.36
CA PRO A 675 -12.16 -66.86 1.01
C PRO A 675 -13.40 -66.79 1.91
N LYS A 676 -14.56 -66.94 1.27
CA LYS A 676 -15.89 -66.95 1.89
C LYS A 676 -16.03 -67.92 3.06
#